data_AF-A0A8H3BS46-F1
#
_entry.id   AF-A0A8H3BS46-F1
#
_cell.length_a   1.000
_cell.length_b   1.000
_cell.length_c   1.000
_cell.angle_alpha   90.00
_cell.angle_beta   90.00
_cell.angle_gamma   90.00
#
_symmetry.space_group_name_H-M   'P 1'
#
loop_
_entity.id
_entity.type
_entity.pdbx_description
1 polymer ?
#
loop_
_entity_poly.entity_id
_entity_poly.type
_entity_poly.pdbx_seq_one_letter_code
_entity_poly.pdbx_strand_id
1 'polypeptide(L)'
;MVSGLRTLAVFLGLLGSASVASAGSYPPVGAITIGGTHGKYPNISIALLDTSSDVYFIYAGTYKEQVYINRPNVTLIGESRQTTRFNSNTVHITNSLPASQAGSNDLSGTVRVSGVSTGVSLYNLNISNTYGKPVDQSQAIALSVQAGKFGAYAVALKGYQDTLLANVGTQFYSRSYINGAVDFIFGQRASIWITRSEIETLGDGYITASGRLENDANWYVIDRTKVYSNGTGIWLKRWFSDRNYARVVFQNSELGANVLPVGWSIWSNSDNRTNMTTFAEFKNTGPGSAIIQVILKETASVKTHVASMKSKFAAAQATTKSNVIYDYDSELDDDDLKELTQSADVEMIVPDTIVYPHATVLVQKDAPWGLSRVSSRTGLPTGSTADKLNYNFERLPSAAGVDVYVLDTGVNIHHVDFGGRARWGKTFGPYRDQDGHGHGTHVAGTVAGKRWGVAKAASIVAVKVLSDEGPGKTSDIVAGITWAVAEAKRKGRPSVINMSLGSSANDAMDRAVIKAVAAGVHVVVSAGNDNVDARNTSPARVPVAITVGATNIKDERWVWSSTSGSNFGKLVDIFAPGDEITSAGKTNTGVAVKTGTSMAAPHVAGLIAYLLATEGRRTPSNMLARIKYLAPDGVLRSIPSDTRNEMIWNGQ
;
A
#
# COMPACT_ATOMS: atom_id res chain seq x y z
N MET A 1 -4.06 -9.63 9.65
CA MET A 1 -4.54 -8.49 10.46
C MET A 1 -5.68 -8.81 11.42
N VAL A 2 -6.60 -9.74 11.12
CA VAL A 2 -7.80 -9.97 11.95
C VAL A 2 -7.52 -10.58 13.34
N SER A 3 -6.43 -11.33 13.53
CA SER A 3 -6.03 -11.87 14.84
C SER A 3 -5.39 -10.82 15.77
N GLY A 4 -4.67 -9.83 15.22
CA GLY A 4 -4.08 -8.72 15.98
C GLY A 4 -5.09 -7.66 16.44
N LEU A 5 -6.24 -7.56 15.76
CA LEU A 5 -7.32 -6.66 16.17
C LEU A 5 -8.03 -7.10 17.46
N ARG A 6 -7.99 -8.38 17.83
CA ARG A 6 -8.60 -8.84 19.10
C ARG A 6 -7.82 -8.38 20.33
N THR A 7 -6.52 -8.14 20.21
CA THR A 7 -5.71 -7.49 21.25
C THR A 7 -6.00 -5.98 21.34
N LEU A 8 -6.57 -5.37 20.29
CA LEU A 8 -6.85 -3.93 20.18
C LEU A 8 -8.01 -3.46 21.08
N ALA A 9 -8.99 -4.32 21.38
CA ALA A 9 -10.08 -3.99 22.30
C ALA A 9 -9.59 -3.78 23.76
N VAL A 10 -8.39 -4.26 24.09
CA VAL A 10 -7.74 -4.08 25.40
C VAL A 10 -7.04 -2.71 25.52
N PHE A 11 -6.73 -2.03 24.41
CA PHE A 11 -5.97 -0.77 24.42
C PHE A 11 -6.75 0.45 24.91
N LEU A 12 -8.08 0.45 24.80
CA LEU A 12 -8.91 1.52 25.40
C LEU A 12 -9.08 1.37 26.93
N GLY A 13 -8.73 0.20 27.50
CA GLY A 13 -8.89 -0.04 28.94
C GLY A 13 -7.74 0.46 29.81
N LEU A 14 -6.55 0.70 29.25
CA LEU A 14 -5.37 1.14 30.02
C LEU A 14 -5.34 2.65 30.30
N LEU A 15 -6.04 3.45 29.50
CA LEU A 15 -6.25 4.87 29.72
C LEU A 15 -7.74 5.06 29.97
N GLY A 16 -8.16 4.74 31.20
CA GLY A 16 -9.54 4.92 31.66
C GLY A 16 -10.09 6.28 31.22
N SER A 17 -11.23 6.21 30.52
CA SER A 17 -11.98 7.34 30.02
C SER A 17 -12.28 8.36 31.13
N ALA A 18 -11.89 9.61 30.88
CA ALA A 18 -12.34 10.84 31.51
C ALA A 18 -11.70 11.32 32.84
N SER A 19 -10.99 10.52 33.64
CA SER A 19 -10.50 10.99 34.96
C SER A 19 -9.04 11.48 35.03
N VAL A 20 -8.18 11.21 34.04
CA VAL A 20 -6.74 11.58 34.10
C VAL A 20 -6.43 12.91 33.39
N ALA A 21 -7.39 13.49 32.68
CA ALA A 21 -7.20 14.75 31.94
C ALA A 21 -6.93 15.97 32.85
N SER A 22 -7.21 15.90 34.16
CA SER A 22 -6.89 16.95 35.15
C SER A 22 -5.66 16.65 36.03
N ALA A 23 -5.04 15.46 35.92
CA ALA A 23 -4.11 14.96 36.92
C ALA A 23 -2.70 15.59 36.86
N GLY A 24 -2.33 16.26 35.78
CA GLY A 24 -1.03 16.94 35.64
C GLY A 24 -1.02 18.40 36.13
N SER A 25 -2.16 18.98 36.50
CA SER A 25 -2.21 20.36 37.01
C SER A 25 -2.02 20.44 38.53
N TYR A 26 -2.40 19.39 39.26
CA TYR A 26 -2.26 19.27 40.71
C TYR A 26 -2.12 17.79 41.11
N PRO A 27 -1.50 17.48 42.27
CA PRO A 27 -1.40 16.11 42.76
C PRO A 27 -2.77 15.44 42.92
N PRO A 28 -2.98 14.24 42.35
CA PRO A 28 -4.15 13.43 42.69
C PRO A 28 -4.20 13.10 44.18
N VAL A 29 -5.42 12.91 44.71
CA VAL A 29 -5.61 12.49 46.10
C VAL A 29 -4.87 11.17 46.36
N GLY A 30 -4.05 11.13 47.40
CA GLY A 30 -3.26 9.95 47.77
C GLY A 30 -2.00 9.72 46.93
N ALA A 31 -1.62 10.65 46.05
CA ALA A 31 -0.36 10.57 45.32
C ALA A 31 0.84 10.88 46.23
N ILE A 32 1.93 10.15 46.04
CA ILE A 32 3.23 10.49 46.64
C ILE A 32 3.82 11.66 45.85
N THR A 33 4.14 12.77 46.54
CA THR A 33 4.60 14.00 45.90
C THR A 33 6.12 14.13 45.91
N ILE A 34 6.69 14.60 44.80
CA ILE A 34 8.14 14.68 44.56
C ILE A 34 8.50 16.08 44.09
N GLY A 35 9.55 16.69 44.67
CA GLY A 35 10.14 17.95 44.18
C GLY A 35 10.02 19.18 45.08
N GLY A 36 11.08 19.99 45.08
CA GLY A 36 11.12 21.32 45.71
C GLY A 36 10.77 21.32 47.20
N THR A 37 10.14 22.40 47.67
CA THR A 37 9.62 22.56 49.04
C THR A 37 8.23 21.94 49.26
N HIS A 38 7.57 21.47 48.20
CA HIS A 38 6.17 21.02 48.21
C HIS A 38 6.02 19.48 48.14
N GLY A 39 7.07 18.78 47.69
CA GLY A 39 7.10 17.33 47.61
C GLY A 39 7.47 16.69 48.95
N LYS A 40 6.86 15.54 49.26
CA LYS A 40 7.25 14.68 50.38
C LYS A 40 8.67 14.14 50.21
N TYR A 41 9.08 13.87 48.97
CA TYR A 41 10.42 13.37 48.63
C TYR A 41 11.20 14.32 47.72
N PRO A 42 12.54 14.39 47.89
CA PRO A 42 13.37 15.31 47.12
C PRO A 42 13.62 14.84 45.67
N ASN A 43 13.55 13.54 45.40
CA ASN A 43 13.78 12.95 44.08
C ASN A 43 12.92 11.68 43.87
N ILE A 44 12.87 11.22 42.63
CA ILE A 44 11.96 10.14 42.20
C ILE A 44 12.45 8.80 42.73
N SER A 45 13.76 8.55 42.71
CA SER A 45 14.35 7.28 43.14
C SER A 45 14.07 6.96 44.61
N ILE A 46 14.15 7.96 45.50
CA ILE A 46 13.79 7.79 46.92
C ILE A 46 12.27 7.62 47.07
N ALA A 47 11.47 8.39 46.34
CA ALA A 47 10.01 8.27 46.39
C ALA A 47 9.52 6.87 46.01
N LEU A 48 10.15 6.22 45.03
CA LEU A 48 9.79 4.87 44.61
C LEU A 48 9.97 3.79 45.69
N LEU A 49 10.72 4.09 46.77
CA LEU A 49 10.82 3.22 47.96
C LEU A 49 9.57 3.31 48.85
N ASP A 50 8.80 4.41 48.76
CA ASP A 50 7.51 4.54 49.42
C ASP A 50 6.43 3.85 48.58
N THR A 51 5.89 2.76 49.14
CA THR A 51 4.87 1.92 48.51
C THR A 51 3.47 2.18 49.04
N SER A 52 3.27 3.27 49.80
CA SER A 52 1.94 3.65 50.32
C SER A 52 0.95 4.07 49.23
N SER A 53 1.43 4.32 48.01
CA SER A 53 0.63 4.61 46.82
C SER A 53 1.35 4.08 45.57
N ASP A 54 0.59 3.78 44.52
CA ASP A 54 1.12 3.48 43.18
C ASP A 54 1.17 4.72 42.29
N VAL A 55 0.65 5.86 42.76
CA VAL A 55 0.59 7.12 42.01
C VAL A 55 1.59 8.11 42.58
N TYR A 56 2.43 8.65 41.70
CA TYR A 56 3.47 9.62 42.02
C TYR A 56 3.25 10.89 41.23
N PHE A 57 3.20 12.02 41.92
CA PHE A 57 3.10 13.34 41.31
C PHE A 57 4.42 14.09 41.46
N ILE A 58 4.95 14.58 40.36
CA ILE A 58 6.25 15.23 40.30
C ILE A 58 6.03 16.71 39.97
N TYR A 59 6.41 17.59 40.89
CA TYR A 59 6.34 19.03 40.68
C TYR A 59 7.36 19.51 39.62
N ALA A 60 7.10 20.67 39.04
CA ALA A 60 7.97 21.32 38.07
C ALA A 60 9.42 21.40 38.57
N GLY A 61 10.37 21.03 37.72
CA GLY A 61 11.77 21.00 38.08
C GLY A 61 12.62 20.10 37.19
N THR A 62 13.93 20.13 37.44
CA THR A 62 14.92 19.29 36.77
C THR A 62 15.53 18.31 37.77
N TYR A 63 15.39 17.03 37.46
CA TYR A 63 15.82 15.90 38.26
C TYR A 63 16.96 15.19 37.54
N LYS A 64 18.17 15.32 38.08
CA LYS A 64 19.37 14.67 37.55
C LYS A 64 19.59 13.32 38.23
N GLU A 65 18.97 12.28 37.69
CA GLU A 65 19.00 10.94 38.28
C GLU A 65 18.71 9.84 37.25
N GLN A 66 18.96 8.58 37.63
CA GLN A 66 18.42 7.41 36.94
C GLN A 66 17.26 6.83 37.75
N VAL A 67 16.07 6.78 37.15
CA VAL A 67 14.86 6.26 37.79
C VAL A 67 14.70 4.78 37.43
N TYR A 68 14.59 3.92 38.44
CA TYR A 68 14.33 2.48 38.25
C TYR A 68 12.99 2.07 38.85
N ILE A 69 12.02 1.79 37.98
CA ILE A 69 10.70 1.29 38.36
C ILE A 69 10.79 -0.24 38.36
N ASN A 70 10.67 -0.85 39.54
CA ASN A 70 10.84 -2.29 39.75
C ASN A 70 9.62 -3.00 40.33
N ARG A 71 8.44 -2.35 40.28
CA ARG A 71 7.16 -2.89 40.76
C ARG A 71 6.02 -2.57 39.79
N PRO A 72 4.96 -3.40 39.72
CA PRO A 72 3.85 -3.21 38.80
C PRO A 72 2.98 -1.99 39.14
N ASN A 73 2.14 -1.58 38.18
CA ASN A 73 1.08 -0.56 38.30
C ASN A 73 1.51 0.87 38.68
N VAL A 74 2.81 1.15 38.74
CA VAL A 74 3.32 2.50 39.04
C VAL A 74 2.88 3.50 37.99
N THR A 75 2.32 4.61 38.46
CA THR A 75 1.93 5.76 37.64
C THR A 75 2.75 6.98 38.03
N LEU A 76 3.56 7.50 37.10
CA LEU A 76 4.29 8.76 37.28
C LEU A 76 3.58 9.87 36.50
N ILE A 77 3.29 10.98 37.17
CA ILE A 77 2.60 12.14 36.60
C ILE A 77 3.45 13.38 36.84
N GLY A 78 3.90 13.99 35.75
CA GLY A 78 4.58 15.28 35.80
C GLY A 78 3.60 16.43 35.85
N GLU A 79 3.94 17.47 36.60
CA GLU A 79 3.29 18.76 36.51
C GLU A 79 3.37 19.29 35.07
N SER A 80 2.25 19.81 34.56
CA SER A 80 2.14 20.38 33.23
C SER A 80 1.09 21.47 33.18
N ARG A 81 1.40 22.51 32.39
CA ARG A 81 0.48 23.61 32.11
C ARG A 81 -0.68 23.20 31.20
N GLN A 82 -0.49 22.16 30.39
CA GLN A 82 -1.52 21.57 29.54
C GLN A 82 -1.28 20.06 29.47
N THR A 83 -2.07 19.31 30.23
CA THR A 83 -1.94 17.84 30.39
C THR A 83 -2.05 17.07 29.07
N THR A 84 -2.69 17.63 28.05
CA THR A 84 -2.88 17.00 26.73
C THR A 84 -1.76 17.26 25.71
N ARG A 85 -0.70 17.99 26.09
CA ARG A 85 0.40 18.37 25.20
C ARG A 85 1.77 18.15 25.87
N PHE A 86 2.65 17.43 25.19
CA PHE A 86 4.03 17.21 25.63
C PHE A 86 4.83 18.51 25.77
N ASN A 87 4.56 19.52 24.94
CA ASN A 87 5.30 20.79 24.92
C ASN A 87 5.00 21.70 26.12
N SER A 88 4.05 21.32 26.97
CA SER A 88 3.68 22.06 28.18
C SER A 88 4.19 21.41 29.47
N ASN A 89 4.93 20.30 29.35
CA ASN A 89 5.53 19.58 30.45
C ASN A 89 6.60 20.42 31.15
N THR A 90 6.55 20.50 32.47
CA THR A 90 7.51 21.29 33.28
C THR A 90 8.47 20.42 34.10
N VAL A 91 8.35 19.10 34.01
CA VAL A 91 9.21 18.14 34.70
C VAL A 91 10.26 17.59 33.73
N HIS A 92 11.53 17.69 34.09
CA HIS A 92 12.67 17.20 33.31
C HIS A 92 13.44 16.16 34.11
N ILE A 93 13.44 14.90 33.66
CA ILE A 93 14.27 13.82 34.21
C ILE A 93 15.44 13.62 33.25
N THR A 94 16.65 13.87 33.72
CA THR A 94 17.83 13.93 32.84
C THR A 94 18.99 13.11 33.38
N ASN A 95 19.66 12.36 32.52
CA ASN A 95 20.95 11.73 32.79
C ASN A 95 21.91 11.95 31.61
N SER A 96 23.18 11.57 31.77
CA SER A 96 24.19 11.66 30.71
C SER A 96 25.13 10.45 30.76
N LEU A 97 24.58 9.25 30.59
CA LEU A 97 25.30 7.97 30.73
C LEU A 97 25.18 7.14 29.44
N PRO A 98 26.29 6.79 28.77
CA PRO A 98 26.28 5.92 27.60
C PRO A 98 26.29 4.43 27.99
N ALA A 99 25.84 3.57 27.08
CA ALA A 99 25.81 2.12 27.27
C ALA A 99 27.21 1.52 27.48
N SER A 100 28.25 2.07 26.84
CA SER A 100 29.64 1.63 27.01
C SER A 100 30.15 1.80 28.44
N GLN A 101 29.68 2.84 29.16
CA GLN A 101 29.99 3.05 30.57
C GLN A 101 29.02 2.31 31.50
N ALA A 102 27.75 2.24 31.12
CA ALA A 102 26.71 1.58 31.93
C ALA A 102 26.80 0.04 31.89
N GLY A 103 27.49 -0.53 30.90
CA GLY A 103 27.60 -1.98 30.68
C GLY A 103 26.46 -2.60 29.87
N SER A 104 25.37 -1.87 29.58
CA SER A 104 24.33 -2.28 28.64
C SER A 104 23.42 -1.12 28.24
N ASN A 105 22.64 -1.32 27.16
CA ASN A 105 21.61 -0.36 26.74
C ASN A 105 20.55 -0.11 27.85
N ASP A 106 20.08 -1.16 28.54
CA ASP A 106 19.13 -0.99 29.64
C ASP A 106 19.71 -0.16 30.79
N LEU A 107 20.96 -0.47 31.19
CA LEU A 107 21.61 0.21 32.31
C LEU A 107 21.90 1.68 32.02
N SER A 108 22.01 2.08 30.76
CA SER A 108 22.17 3.49 30.36
C SER A 108 20.87 4.32 30.48
N GLY A 109 19.71 3.67 30.65
CA GLY A 109 18.41 4.32 30.66
C GLY A 109 18.28 5.41 31.74
N THR A 110 17.80 6.59 31.35
CA THR A 110 17.44 7.67 32.30
C THR A 110 16.23 7.26 33.15
N VAL A 111 15.22 6.68 32.51
CA VAL A 111 14.10 6.00 33.18
C VAL A 111 14.07 4.56 32.70
N ARG A 112 14.01 3.62 33.64
CA ARG A 112 14.06 2.18 33.39
C ARG A 112 12.87 1.50 34.03
N VAL A 113 12.12 0.74 33.24
CA VAL A 113 10.98 -0.09 33.68
C VAL A 113 11.42 -1.54 33.63
N SER A 114 11.54 -2.17 34.81
CA SER A 114 12.04 -3.53 34.95
C SER A 114 11.11 -4.58 34.35
N GLY A 115 11.62 -5.79 34.09
CA GLY A 115 10.84 -6.89 33.52
C GLY A 115 9.65 -7.35 34.34
N VAL A 116 9.62 -7.04 35.65
CA VAL A 116 8.51 -7.40 36.55
C VAL A 116 7.44 -6.30 36.67
N SER A 117 7.68 -5.12 36.06
CA SER A 117 6.88 -3.91 36.29
C SER A 117 5.79 -3.71 35.23
N THR A 118 4.81 -4.62 35.16
CA THR A 118 3.67 -4.48 34.24
C THR A 118 2.66 -3.42 34.72
N GLY A 119 1.93 -2.79 33.80
CA GLY A 119 0.90 -1.79 34.13
C GLY A 119 1.45 -0.39 34.43
N VAL A 120 2.71 -0.11 34.11
CA VAL A 120 3.33 1.18 34.37
C VAL A 120 2.82 2.24 33.39
N SER A 121 2.50 3.42 33.92
CA SER A 121 1.99 4.56 33.14
C SER A 121 2.77 5.85 33.40
N LEU A 122 3.18 6.54 32.34
CA LEU A 122 3.89 7.83 32.42
C LEU A 122 3.06 8.94 31.79
N TYR A 123 2.94 10.07 32.48
CA TYR A 123 2.20 11.23 32.00
C TYR A 123 3.04 12.50 32.13
N ASN A 124 3.08 13.31 31.07
CA ASN A 124 3.57 14.70 31.14
C ASN A 124 5.03 14.89 31.62
N LEU A 125 5.91 13.96 31.25
CA LEU A 125 7.33 14.02 31.60
C LEU A 125 8.19 14.39 30.39
N ASN A 126 9.24 15.17 30.61
CA ASN A 126 10.37 15.25 29.69
C ASN A 126 11.47 14.31 30.22
N ILE A 127 11.83 13.29 29.46
CA ILE A 127 12.87 12.30 29.83
C ILE A 127 13.98 12.40 28.80
N SER A 128 15.22 12.64 29.25
CA SER A 128 16.34 12.79 28.34
C SER A 128 17.63 12.16 28.81
N ASN A 129 18.35 11.50 27.89
CA ASN A 129 19.76 11.18 28.07
C ASN A 129 20.61 12.11 27.19
N THR A 130 21.41 12.96 27.80
CA THR A 130 22.08 14.09 27.14
C THR A 130 23.47 13.76 26.60
N TYR A 131 23.94 12.52 26.69
CA TYR A 131 25.33 12.15 26.36
C TYR A 131 25.75 12.50 24.92
N GLY A 132 24.86 12.36 23.92
CA GLY A 132 25.13 12.77 22.53
C GLY A 132 26.24 11.96 21.81
N LYS A 133 26.75 12.48 20.67
CA LYS A 133 27.73 11.80 19.79
C LYS A 133 29.12 12.45 19.84
N PRO A 134 30.10 11.84 20.54
CA PRO A 134 31.50 12.01 20.12
C PRO A 134 32.30 10.71 19.95
N VAL A 135 31.74 9.52 20.25
CA VAL A 135 32.49 8.24 20.21
C VAL A 135 31.67 7.07 19.64
N ASP A 136 32.38 6.02 19.21
CA ASP A 136 31.80 4.70 18.95
C ASP A 136 31.10 4.17 20.21
N GLN A 137 29.93 3.53 20.05
CA GLN A 137 29.04 3.08 21.14
C GLN A 137 28.42 4.21 22.00
N SER A 138 27.92 5.27 21.35
CA SER A 138 27.22 6.39 22.01
C SER A 138 25.74 6.13 22.32
N GLN A 139 25.28 4.86 22.35
CA GLN A 139 23.90 4.52 22.76
C GLN A 139 23.60 5.10 24.13
N ALA A 140 22.55 5.92 24.22
CA ALA A 140 22.22 6.65 25.43
C ALA A 140 20.69 6.71 25.58
N ILE A 141 20.15 5.75 26.33
CA ILE A 141 18.71 5.52 26.38
C ILE A 141 18.04 6.58 27.29
N ALA A 142 17.00 7.24 26.79
CA ALA A 142 16.13 8.07 27.61
C ALA A 142 15.14 7.19 28.40
N LEU A 143 14.46 6.27 27.71
CA LEU A 143 13.48 5.36 28.32
C LEU A 143 13.74 3.90 27.91
N SER A 144 13.95 3.03 28.91
CA SER A 144 14.05 1.59 28.73
C SER A 144 12.81 0.89 29.28
N VAL A 145 12.13 0.11 28.44
CA VAL A 145 10.93 -0.65 28.83
C VAL A 145 11.15 -2.15 28.62
N GLN A 146 11.26 -2.86 29.73
CA GLN A 146 11.47 -4.32 29.77
C GLN A 146 10.19 -5.09 30.18
N ALA A 147 9.04 -4.42 30.34
CA ALA A 147 7.83 -4.97 30.97
C ALA A 147 6.66 -5.32 30.01
N GLY A 148 5.67 -6.09 30.50
CA GLY A 148 4.57 -6.66 29.71
C GLY A 148 3.44 -5.72 29.24
N LYS A 149 3.04 -4.71 30.03
CA LYS A 149 2.05 -3.68 29.64
C LYS A 149 2.58 -2.31 30.09
N PHE A 150 2.67 -1.35 29.17
CA PHE A 150 3.21 -0.02 29.45
C PHE A 150 2.44 1.06 28.67
N GLY A 151 2.22 2.22 29.28
CA GLY A 151 1.60 3.38 28.65
C GLY A 151 2.39 4.68 28.89
N ALA A 152 2.48 5.52 27.88
CA ALA A 152 3.00 6.87 28.00
C ALA A 152 2.09 7.86 27.25
N TYR A 153 1.72 8.95 27.91
CA TYR A 153 0.85 9.98 27.36
C TYR A 153 1.45 11.36 27.57
N ALA A 154 1.51 12.15 26.50
CA ALA A 154 2.10 13.50 26.55
C ALA A 154 3.52 13.53 27.13
N VAL A 155 4.33 12.51 26.85
CA VAL A 155 5.73 12.41 27.29
C VAL A 155 6.66 12.87 26.16
N ALA A 156 7.74 13.58 26.49
CA ALA A 156 8.80 13.91 25.56
C ALA A 156 10.06 13.07 25.86
N LEU A 157 10.50 12.26 24.91
CA LEU A 157 11.70 11.42 25.00
C LEU A 157 12.80 12.02 24.13
N LYS A 158 13.95 12.34 24.74
CA LYS A 158 15.05 13.00 24.05
C LYS A 158 16.37 12.27 24.18
N GLY A 159 17.01 11.99 23.06
CA GLY A 159 18.33 11.38 23.00
C GLY A 159 18.96 11.59 21.63
N TYR A 160 20.00 10.81 21.33
CA TYR A 160 20.68 10.85 20.04
C TYR A 160 20.67 9.47 19.36
N GLN A 161 21.43 8.52 19.89
CA GLN A 161 21.39 7.12 19.46
C GLN A 161 20.64 6.28 20.50
N ASP A 162 19.75 5.41 20.03
CA ASP A 162 19.02 4.45 20.88
C ASP A 162 18.13 5.12 21.97
N THR A 163 17.42 6.21 21.64
CA THR A 163 16.64 7.02 22.60
C THR A 163 15.57 6.22 23.37
N LEU A 164 14.79 5.38 22.68
CA LEU A 164 13.71 4.56 23.24
C LEU A 164 13.99 3.08 23.04
N LEU A 165 14.29 2.37 24.14
CA LEU A 165 14.39 0.92 24.17
C LEU A 165 13.02 0.30 24.47
N ALA A 166 12.25 0.09 23.41
CA ALA A 166 10.98 -0.65 23.42
C ALA A 166 11.22 -2.17 23.34
N ASN A 167 11.73 -2.76 24.42
CA ASN A 167 12.28 -4.12 24.35
C ASN A 167 11.24 -5.25 24.50
N VAL A 168 10.33 -5.17 25.47
CA VAL A 168 9.40 -6.26 25.81
C VAL A 168 7.97 -5.72 25.97
N GLY A 169 6.99 -6.60 25.75
CA GLY A 169 5.59 -6.37 26.10
C GLY A 169 4.82 -5.47 25.15
N THR A 170 3.58 -5.16 25.54
CA THR A 170 2.69 -4.27 24.81
C THR A 170 2.85 -2.85 25.32
N GLN A 171 3.21 -1.92 24.43
CA GLN A 171 3.52 -0.54 24.80
C GLN A 171 2.66 0.43 23.98
N PHE A 172 2.15 1.47 24.63
CA PHE A 172 1.32 2.49 24.00
C PHE A 172 1.88 3.88 24.27
N TYR A 173 2.06 4.68 23.23
CA TYR A 173 2.55 6.06 23.30
C TYR A 173 1.56 6.95 22.58
N SER A 174 1.01 7.98 23.22
CA SER A 174 0.12 8.93 22.54
C SER A 174 0.34 10.37 22.92
N ARG A 175 0.22 11.26 21.93
CA ARG A 175 0.48 12.70 22.10
C ARG A 175 1.87 12.97 22.65
N SER A 176 2.80 12.09 22.34
CA SER A 176 4.18 12.14 22.83
C SER A 176 5.10 12.74 21.78
N TYR A 177 6.28 13.14 22.21
CA TYR A 177 7.37 13.59 21.36
C TYR A 177 8.55 12.65 21.52
N ILE A 178 9.16 12.20 20.42
CA ILE A 178 10.33 11.33 20.46
C ILE A 178 11.36 11.89 19.48
N ASN A 179 12.58 12.14 19.96
CA ASN A 179 13.65 12.60 19.09
C ASN A 179 14.93 11.77 19.21
N GLY A 180 15.68 11.74 18.11
CA GLY A 180 17.00 11.12 18.03
C GLY A 180 17.55 11.24 16.61
N ALA A 181 18.63 10.51 16.32
CA ALA A 181 19.27 10.50 15.00
C ALA A 181 19.48 9.08 14.49
N VAL A 182 19.92 8.16 15.36
CA VAL A 182 20.32 6.80 14.94
C VAL A 182 19.56 5.76 15.76
N ASP A 183 18.81 4.89 15.08
CA ASP A 183 18.09 3.75 15.67
C ASP A 183 17.27 4.10 16.91
N PHE A 184 16.72 5.31 16.95
CA PHE A 184 16.32 5.89 18.23
C PHE A 184 14.99 5.35 18.76
N ILE A 185 14.30 4.50 18.01
CA ILE A 185 13.20 3.63 18.49
C ILE A 185 13.56 2.18 18.18
N PHE A 186 13.94 1.41 19.20
CA PHE A 186 14.52 0.08 18.99
C PHE A 186 14.15 -0.93 20.07
N GLY A 187 14.38 -2.21 19.79
CA GLY A 187 14.11 -3.31 20.71
C GLY A 187 13.86 -4.63 19.99
N GLN A 188 13.65 -5.71 20.75
CA GLN A 188 13.64 -7.06 20.18
C GLN A 188 12.31 -7.80 20.25
N ARG A 189 11.43 -7.51 21.22
CA ARG A 189 10.26 -8.36 21.52
C ARG A 189 8.96 -7.59 21.76
N ALA A 190 9.00 -6.27 21.94
CA ALA A 190 7.79 -5.49 22.24
C ALA A 190 6.83 -5.41 21.05
N SER A 191 5.53 -5.25 21.30
CA SER A 191 4.58 -4.72 20.33
C SER A 191 4.25 -3.28 20.75
N ILE A 192 4.51 -2.30 19.88
CA ILE A 192 4.31 -0.88 20.22
C ILE A 192 3.30 -0.21 19.30
N TRP A 193 2.55 0.73 19.87
CA TRP A 193 1.66 1.61 19.14
C TRP A 193 1.95 3.06 19.53
N ILE A 194 2.44 3.86 18.59
CA ILE A 194 2.73 5.29 18.74
C ILE A 194 1.68 6.05 17.94
N THR A 195 0.92 6.95 18.58
CA THR A 195 -0.16 7.66 17.86
C THR A 195 -0.44 9.08 18.29
N ARG A 196 -0.79 9.93 17.31
CA ARG A 196 -1.02 11.37 17.51
C ARG A 196 0.19 12.06 18.13
N SER A 197 1.38 11.57 17.78
CA SER A 197 2.66 11.97 18.34
C SER A 197 3.49 12.75 17.32
N GLU A 198 4.63 13.25 17.74
CA GLU A 198 5.64 13.88 16.88
C GLU A 198 6.97 13.11 17.00
N ILE A 199 7.58 12.83 15.85
CA ILE A 199 8.89 12.18 15.73
C ILE A 199 9.82 13.14 15.00
N GLU A 200 10.87 13.59 15.69
CA GLU A 200 11.87 14.52 15.16
C GLU A 200 13.23 13.84 15.03
N THR A 201 13.81 13.90 13.84
CA THR A 201 15.20 13.48 13.63
C THR A 201 16.16 14.65 13.76
N LEU A 202 17.17 14.52 14.63
CA LEU A 202 18.16 15.56 14.90
C LEU A 202 19.22 15.73 13.77
N GLY A 203 19.21 14.85 12.78
CA GLY A 203 20.11 14.82 11.65
C GLY A 203 19.81 13.61 10.78
N ASP A 204 20.70 13.33 9.82
CA ASP A 204 20.56 12.16 8.95
C ASP A 204 20.65 10.86 9.77
N GLY A 205 19.79 9.89 9.45
CA GLY A 205 19.80 8.60 10.12
C GLY A 205 18.48 7.85 10.11
N TYR A 206 18.22 7.08 11.17
CA TYR A 206 17.27 5.96 11.16
C TYR A 206 16.28 6.06 12.32
N ILE A 207 14.99 6.07 12.01
CA ILE A 207 13.95 6.20 13.06
C ILE A 207 13.79 4.90 13.83
N THR A 208 13.56 3.80 13.13
CA THR A 208 13.24 2.51 13.76
C THR A 208 14.31 1.44 13.53
N ALA A 209 14.58 0.67 14.58
CA ALA A 209 15.50 -0.46 14.60
C ALA A 209 14.86 -1.66 15.32
N SER A 210 13.90 -2.31 14.65
CA SER A 210 13.20 -3.49 15.16
C SER A 210 14.09 -4.74 15.04
N GLY A 211 15.01 -4.94 15.99
CA GLY A 211 15.98 -6.04 16.00
C GLY A 211 15.44 -7.41 16.42
N ARG A 212 14.27 -7.81 15.91
CA ARG A 212 13.58 -9.07 16.27
C ARG A 212 14.34 -10.31 15.80
N LEU A 213 14.43 -11.31 16.68
CA LEU A 213 15.12 -12.58 16.43
C LEU A 213 14.18 -13.71 15.99
N GLU A 214 12.86 -13.54 16.13
CA GLU A 214 11.85 -14.57 15.86
C GLU A 214 10.64 -14.02 15.09
N ASN A 215 9.93 -14.88 14.37
CA ASN A 215 8.66 -14.55 13.71
C ASN A 215 7.49 -14.52 14.72
N ASP A 216 7.56 -13.63 15.71
CA ASP A 216 6.50 -13.46 16.72
C ASP A 216 5.21 -12.85 16.10
N ALA A 217 4.26 -12.32 16.87
CA ALA A 217 3.07 -11.62 16.34
C ALA A 217 3.09 -10.08 16.54
N ASN A 218 4.20 -9.54 17.06
CA ASN A 218 4.32 -8.18 17.53
C ASN A 218 4.79 -7.20 16.44
N TRP A 219 4.37 -5.95 16.55
CA TRP A 219 4.55 -4.92 15.54
C TRP A 219 5.02 -3.60 16.14
N TYR A 220 5.76 -2.81 15.36
CA TYR A 220 5.88 -1.39 15.61
C TYR A 220 4.87 -0.66 14.72
N VAL A 221 3.88 -0.01 15.32
CA VAL A 221 2.84 0.73 14.60
C VAL A 221 2.97 2.21 14.93
N ILE A 222 3.23 3.01 13.90
CA ILE A 222 3.25 4.47 13.97
C ILE A 222 2.01 4.97 13.23
N ASP A 223 1.01 5.49 13.95
CA ASP A 223 -0.30 5.86 13.42
C ASP A 223 -0.63 7.33 13.69
N ARG A 224 -1.03 8.11 12.68
CA ARG A 224 -1.39 9.53 12.86
C ARG A 224 -0.29 10.34 13.54
N THR A 225 0.95 10.11 13.16
CA THR A 225 2.13 10.75 13.75
C THR A 225 2.75 11.69 12.71
N LYS A 226 3.30 12.82 13.15
CA LYS A 226 4.06 13.71 12.27
C LYS A 226 5.55 13.36 12.37
N VAL A 227 6.19 13.16 11.22
CA VAL A 227 7.62 12.81 11.10
C VAL A 227 8.34 13.92 10.35
N TYR A 228 9.39 14.50 10.95
CA TYR A 228 10.15 15.58 10.33
C TYR A 228 11.62 15.58 10.79
N SER A 229 12.48 16.30 10.05
CA SER A 229 13.92 16.39 10.28
C SER A 229 14.41 17.83 10.26
N ASN A 230 15.57 18.04 10.88
CA ASN A 230 16.45 19.17 10.56
C ASN A 230 17.62 18.79 9.62
N GLY A 231 17.82 17.50 9.31
CA GLY A 231 18.81 16.97 8.35
C GLY A 231 18.22 16.64 6.97
N THR A 232 19.05 16.27 6.00
CA THR A 232 18.69 16.09 4.57
C THR A 232 18.29 14.66 4.17
N GLY A 233 18.56 13.64 5.00
CA GLY A 233 18.27 12.24 4.66
C GLY A 233 17.85 11.39 5.85
N ILE A 234 16.54 11.10 5.96
CA ILE A 234 15.99 10.18 6.95
C ILE A 234 15.54 8.88 6.30
N TRP A 235 15.92 7.76 6.90
CA TRP A 235 15.26 6.48 6.65
C TRP A 235 14.29 6.18 7.80
N LEU A 236 13.06 5.79 7.45
CA LEU A 236 12.07 5.33 8.44
C LEU A 236 12.58 4.11 9.22
N LYS A 237 13.53 3.35 8.64
CA LYS A 237 14.05 2.12 9.22
C LYS A 237 15.48 1.77 8.78
N ARG A 238 16.15 0.98 9.62
CA ARG A 238 17.41 0.27 9.32
C ARG A 238 17.22 -1.24 9.46
N TRP A 239 17.60 -1.99 8.43
CA TRP A 239 17.60 -3.47 8.46
C TRP A 239 18.79 -4.00 9.25
N PHE A 240 18.73 -5.21 9.82
CA PHE A 240 19.89 -5.85 10.47
C PHE A 240 20.24 -7.13 9.70
N SER A 241 21.50 -7.28 9.30
CA SER A 241 21.94 -8.39 8.43
C SER A 241 21.89 -9.78 9.07
N ASP A 242 21.73 -9.85 10.39
CA ASP A 242 21.62 -11.05 11.20
C ASP A 242 20.20 -11.29 11.76
N ARG A 243 19.22 -10.42 11.48
CA ARG A 243 17.89 -10.43 12.15
C ARG A 243 16.74 -10.21 11.16
N ASN A 244 16.13 -11.31 10.73
CA ASN A 244 15.26 -11.32 9.55
C ASN A 244 13.79 -10.98 9.82
N TYR A 245 13.38 -10.62 11.05
CA TYR A 245 11.95 -10.57 11.43
C TYR A 245 11.42 -9.17 11.75
N ALA A 246 12.10 -8.11 11.33
CA ALA A 246 11.67 -6.75 11.63
C ALA A 246 10.25 -6.47 11.10
N ARG A 247 9.39 -5.83 11.90
CA ARG A 247 8.01 -5.49 11.49
C ARG A 247 7.58 -4.10 11.93
N VAL A 248 7.48 -3.18 10.97
CA VAL A 248 7.17 -1.77 11.21
C VAL A 248 6.16 -1.26 10.19
N VAL A 249 5.16 -0.51 10.64
CA VAL A 249 4.19 0.17 9.77
C VAL A 249 4.05 1.64 10.15
N PHE A 250 4.11 2.52 9.14
CA PHE A 250 3.74 3.92 9.23
C PHE A 250 2.40 4.11 8.52
N GLN A 251 1.37 4.57 9.23
CA GLN A 251 0.04 4.73 8.65
C GLN A 251 -0.64 6.02 9.08
N ASN A 252 -1.49 6.57 8.20
CA ASN A 252 -2.24 7.80 8.42
C ASN A 252 -1.38 8.97 8.92
N SER A 253 -0.07 8.97 8.60
CA SER A 253 0.95 9.83 9.19
C SER A 253 1.44 10.88 8.19
N GLU A 254 1.96 12.00 8.69
CA GLU A 254 2.54 13.06 7.85
C GLU A 254 4.06 12.90 7.79
N LEU A 255 4.62 12.66 6.60
CA LEU A 255 6.05 12.47 6.36
C LEU A 255 6.63 13.75 5.70
N GLY A 256 7.51 14.43 6.43
CA GLY A 256 8.22 15.62 5.94
C GLY A 256 9.18 15.31 4.78
N ALA A 257 9.61 16.34 4.05
CA ALA A 257 10.34 16.23 2.78
C ALA A 257 11.66 15.46 2.89
N ASN A 258 12.21 15.43 4.09
CA ASN A 258 13.52 14.88 4.38
C ASN A 258 13.44 13.36 4.68
N VAL A 259 12.23 12.78 4.70
CA VAL A 259 12.05 11.32 4.68
C VAL A 259 12.34 10.84 3.28
N LEU A 260 13.39 10.03 3.13
CA LEU A 260 13.81 9.52 1.84
C LEU A 260 12.71 8.64 1.25
N PRO A 261 12.38 8.81 -0.04
CA PRO A 261 11.32 8.06 -0.73
C PRO A 261 11.46 6.54 -0.57
N VAL A 262 12.71 6.05 -0.57
CA VAL A 262 12.99 4.62 -0.40
C VAL A 262 12.53 4.09 0.97
N GLY A 263 12.50 4.93 2.01
CA GLY A 263 12.00 4.62 3.34
C GLY A 263 12.84 3.64 4.18
N TRP A 264 13.93 3.04 3.66
CA TRP A 264 14.86 2.14 4.37
C TRP A 264 16.30 2.21 3.90
N SER A 265 17.19 1.77 4.78
CA SER A 265 18.58 1.44 4.45
C SER A 265 18.94 0.00 4.84
N ILE A 266 19.83 -0.61 4.05
CA ILE A 266 20.46 -1.90 4.31
C ILE A 266 21.68 -1.67 5.22
N TRP A 267 21.81 -2.44 6.31
CA TRP A 267 22.94 -2.31 7.25
C TRP A 267 24.26 -2.92 6.76
N SER A 268 24.20 -4.02 6.00
CA SER A 268 25.39 -4.64 5.38
C SER A 268 25.02 -5.34 4.08
N ASN A 269 25.89 -5.25 3.08
CA ASN A 269 25.74 -5.88 1.77
C ASN A 269 26.17 -7.37 1.75
N SER A 270 26.61 -7.92 2.88
CA SER A 270 27.22 -9.26 2.97
C SER A 270 26.24 -10.42 3.16
N ASP A 271 24.97 -10.15 3.45
CA ASP A 271 23.88 -11.12 3.63
C ASP A 271 22.59 -10.42 3.19
N ASN A 272 21.67 -11.10 2.48
CA ASN A 272 20.49 -10.48 1.88
C ASN A 272 19.16 -11.10 2.33
N ARG A 273 19.15 -11.81 3.47
CA ARG A 273 17.95 -12.50 3.99
C ARG A 273 16.87 -11.51 4.46
N THR A 274 16.12 -10.96 3.51
CA THR A 274 15.01 -10.01 3.72
C THR A 274 13.63 -10.68 3.71
N ASN A 275 13.59 -11.99 3.46
CA ASN A 275 12.37 -12.77 3.21
C ASN A 275 11.32 -12.79 4.33
N MET A 276 11.68 -12.40 5.56
CA MET A 276 10.78 -12.46 6.73
C MET A 276 10.56 -11.10 7.41
N THR A 277 11.09 -10.02 6.81
CA THR A 277 10.94 -8.65 7.31
C THR A 277 9.72 -8.00 6.65
N THR A 278 8.89 -7.30 7.42
CA THR A 278 7.70 -6.61 6.90
C THR A 278 7.78 -5.12 7.20
N PHE A 279 7.70 -4.32 6.15
CA PHE A 279 7.55 -2.89 6.28
C PHE A 279 6.37 -2.41 5.45
N ALA A 280 5.58 -1.50 6.01
CA ALA A 280 4.39 -1.02 5.34
C ALA A 280 4.18 0.47 5.55
N GLU A 281 3.64 1.10 4.51
CA GLU A 281 3.13 2.46 4.54
C GLU A 281 1.67 2.47 4.10
N PHE A 282 0.80 3.21 4.79
CA PHE A 282 -0.62 3.24 4.45
C PHE A 282 -1.25 4.61 4.71
N LYS A 283 -1.73 5.27 3.65
CA LYS A 283 -2.37 6.59 3.72
C LYS A 283 -1.51 7.65 4.44
N ASN A 284 -0.20 7.59 4.26
CA ASN A 284 0.67 8.68 4.68
C ASN A 284 0.50 9.86 3.72
N THR A 285 0.80 11.07 4.19
CA THR A 285 0.73 12.33 3.44
C THR A 285 2.03 13.10 3.60
N GLY A 286 2.30 14.09 2.76
CA GLY A 286 3.48 14.96 2.86
C GLY A 286 4.59 14.59 1.87
N PRO A 287 5.57 15.47 1.64
CA PRO A 287 6.54 15.34 0.55
C PRO A 287 7.44 14.10 0.64
N GLY A 288 7.78 13.64 1.85
CA GLY A 288 8.54 12.40 2.04
C GLY A 288 7.74 11.11 1.79
N SER A 289 6.51 11.22 1.30
CA SER A 289 5.69 10.10 0.82
C SER A 289 5.63 10.00 -0.71
N ALA A 290 6.35 10.87 -1.44
CA ALA A 290 6.38 10.89 -2.91
C ALA A 290 7.73 10.36 -3.45
N ILE A 291 7.69 9.29 -4.24
CA ILE A 291 8.75 8.94 -5.21
C ILE A 291 8.17 9.29 -6.59
N ILE A 292 8.99 9.66 -7.59
CA ILE A 292 8.52 10.05 -8.93
C ILE A 292 9.38 9.41 -10.04
N GLN A 293 8.74 8.80 -11.03
CA GLN A 293 9.25 8.25 -12.28
C GLN A 293 8.98 9.23 -13.44
N VAL A 294 9.99 9.49 -14.28
CA VAL A 294 9.93 10.46 -15.38
C VAL A 294 9.97 9.73 -16.73
N ILE A 295 8.86 9.76 -17.44
CA ILE A 295 8.70 9.10 -18.73
C ILE A 295 8.95 10.13 -19.85
N LEU A 296 9.89 9.82 -20.75
CA LEU A 296 10.21 10.66 -21.90
C LEU A 296 9.44 10.22 -23.15
N LYS A 297 9.21 11.17 -24.06
CA LYS A 297 8.62 10.89 -25.37
C LYS A 297 9.51 9.93 -26.15
N GLU A 298 8.91 9.05 -26.96
CA GLU A 298 9.65 8.07 -27.79
C GLU A 298 10.73 8.69 -28.71
N THR A 299 10.60 9.97 -29.05
CA THR A 299 11.59 10.72 -29.87
C THR A 299 12.74 11.32 -29.07
N ALA A 300 12.65 11.33 -27.74
CA ALA A 300 13.62 11.97 -26.87
C ALA A 300 14.77 11.01 -26.51
N SER A 301 16.00 11.52 -26.56
CA SER A 301 17.18 10.77 -26.13
C SER A 301 17.32 10.87 -24.61
N VAL A 302 17.13 9.77 -23.87
CA VAL A 302 17.35 9.71 -22.40
C VAL A 302 18.72 10.26 -22.03
N LYS A 303 19.76 9.86 -22.76
CA LYS A 303 21.13 10.29 -22.48
C LYS A 303 21.30 11.81 -22.60
N THR A 304 20.71 12.41 -23.64
CA THR A 304 20.81 13.86 -23.89
C THR A 304 19.92 14.64 -22.93
N HIS A 305 18.71 14.15 -22.69
CA HIS A 305 17.76 14.75 -21.77
C HIS A 305 18.30 14.76 -20.34
N VAL A 306 18.76 13.61 -19.83
CA VAL A 306 19.41 13.49 -18.52
C VAL A 306 20.65 14.38 -18.42
N ALA A 307 21.47 14.48 -19.46
CA ALA A 307 22.63 15.37 -19.45
C ALA A 307 22.23 16.86 -19.38
N SER A 308 21.17 17.26 -20.08
CA SER A 308 20.63 18.63 -20.02
C SER A 308 20.04 18.95 -18.64
N MET A 309 19.33 18.01 -18.01
CA MET A 309 18.74 18.16 -16.69
C MET A 309 19.81 18.16 -15.58
N LYS A 310 20.87 17.34 -15.69
CA LYS A 310 22.01 17.36 -14.77
C LYS A 310 22.76 18.69 -14.73
N SER A 311 22.72 19.48 -15.81
CA SER A 311 23.31 20.82 -15.83
C SER A 311 22.46 21.87 -15.09
N LYS A 312 21.19 21.54 -14.81
CA LYS A 312 20.21 22.41 -14.17
C LYS A 312 19.91 22.02 -12.72
N PHE A 313 20.03 20.73 -12.36
CA PHE A 313 19.70 20.20 -11.04
C PHE A 313 20.95 19.69 -10.31
N ALA A 314 21.22 20.26 -9.12
CA ALA A 314 22.40 19.90 -8.32
C ALA A 314 22.33 18.51 -7.66
N ALA A 315 21.14 17.90 -7.58
CA ALA A 315 20.88 16.65 -6.84
C ALA A 315 20.45 15.45 -7.71
N ALA A 316 20.27 15.60 -9.02
CA ALA A 316 19.69 14.54 -9.86
C ALA A 316 20.63 13.34 -10.09
N GLN A 317 20.53 12.30 -9.25
CA GLN A 317 21.08 10.98 -9.54
C GLN A 317 20.14 10.17 -10.47
N ALA A 318 20.13 10.52 -11.75
CA ALA A 318 19.44 9.71 -12.75
C ALA A 318 20.16 8.37 -12.93
N THR A 319 19.51 7.28 -12.55
CA THR A 319 19.99 5.90 -12.76
C THR A 319 19.27 5.32 -13.97
N THR A 320 19.96 5.13 -15.09
CA THR A 320 19.37 4.50 -16.28
C THR A 320 19.20 3.00 -16.01
N LYS A 321 17.97 2.49 -16.03
CA LYS A 321 17.73 1.04 -15.94
C LYS A 321 18.05 0.40 -17.30
N SER A 322 19.08 -0.43 -17.32
CA SER A 322 19.47 -1.25 -18.46
C SER A 322 18.24 -2.06 -18.92
N ASN A 323 17.74 -1.77 -20.13
CA ASN A 323 16.57 -2.37 -20.82
C ASN A 323 15.28 -1.54 -20.86
N VAL A 324 15.27 -0.29 -20.39
CA VAL A 324 14.18 0.68 -20.68
C VAL A 324 14.79 1.85 -21.47
N ILE A 325 14.33 2.08 -22.71
CA ILE A 325 14.98 3.01 -23.64
C ILE A 325 14.56 4.48 -23.40
N TYR A 326 13.52 4.77 -22.57
CA TYR A 326 12.91 6.12 -22.43
C TYR A 326 12.52 6.57 -21.00
N ASP A 327 13.24 6.18 -19.94
CA ASP A 327 12.88 6.48 -18.53
C ASP A 327 14.11 6.69 -17.62
N TYR A 328 13.97 7.49 -16.56
CA TYR A 328 14.88 7.55 -15.41
C TYR A 328 14.14 7.89 -14.10
N ASP A 329 14.63 7.33 -12.98
CA ASP A 329 14.17 7.66 -11.63
C ASP A 329 14.85 8.97 -11.15
N SER A 330 14.12 9.88 -10.49
CA SER A 330 14.70 11.12 -9.92
C SER A 330 14.00 11.61 -8.65
N GLU A 331 14.79 12.05 -7.68
CA GLU A 331 14.32 12.87 -6.55
C GLU A 331 14.26 14.34 -7.02
N LEU A 332 13.09 14.98 -6.91
CA LEU A 332 12.84 16.35 -7.40
C LEU A 332 12.19 17.19 -6.29
N ASP A 333 12.65 18.43 -6.11
CA ASP A 333 11.92 19.44 -5.33
C ASP A 333 10.84 20.15 -6.19
N ASP A 334 10.08 21.07 -5.58
CA ASP A 334 8.95 21.74 -6.24
C ASP A 334 9.38 22.61 -7.45
N ASP A 335 10.58 23.18 -7.42
CA ASP A 335 11.12 24.02 -8.50
C ASP A 335 11.66 23.15 -9.64
N ASP A 336 12.36 22.06 -9.31
CA ASP A 336 12.84 21.05 -10.25
C ASP A 336 11.67 20.37 -10.98
N LEU A 337 10.60 20.01 -10.25
CA LEU A 337 9.39 19.40 -10.80
C LEU A 337 8.68 20.33 -11.79
N LYS A 338 8.63 21.62 -11.49
CA LYS A 338 8.02 22.64 -12.35
C LYS A 338 8.82 22.83 -13.64
N GLU A 339 10.14 22.81 -13.58
CA GLU A 339 11.01 22.89 -14.76
C GLU A 339 10.96 21.60 -15.59
N LEU A 340 10.91 20.43 -14.95
CA LEU A 340 10.76 19.13 -15.62
C LEU A 340 9.44 19.03 -16.39
N THR A 341 8.35 19.52 -15.79
CA THR A 341 7.00 19.55 -16.41
C THR A 341 6.97 20.43 -17.68
N GLN A 342 7.90 21.38 -17.79
CA GLN A 342 8.00 22.28 -18.95
C GLN A 342 8.92 21.74 -20.05
N SER A 343 9.62 20.62 -19.82
CA SER A 343 10.51 20.01 -20.81
C SER A 343 9.73 19.47 -22.01
N ALA A 344 10.18 19.83 -23.22
CA ALA A 344 9.60 19.32 -24.46
C ALA A 344 9.85 17.80 -24.67
N ASP A 345 10.81 17.22 -23.97
CA ASP A 345 11.19 15.80 -24.05
C ASP A 345 10.38 14.92 -23.10
N VAL A 346 9.78 15.51 -22.05
CA VAL A 346 9.03 14.77 -21.02
C VAL A 346 7.62 14.50 -21.55
N GLU A 347 7.21 13.23 -21.50
CA GLU A 347 5.85 12.80 -21.83
C GLU A 347 4.95 12.87 -20.61
N MET A 348 5.43 12.36 -19.47
CA MET A 348 4.72 12.46 -18.20
C MET A 348 5.64 12.24 -17.01
N ILE A 349 5.18 12.71 -15.86
CA ILE A 349 5.83 12.54 -14.56
C ILE A 349 4.82 11.79 -13.67
N VAL A 350 5.16 10.59 -13.23
CA VAL A 350 4.28 9.73 -12.41
C VAL A 350 4.92 9.45 -11.07
N PRO A 351 4.17 9.40 -9.97
CA PRO A 351 4.75 8.94 -8.72
C PRO A 351 5.28 7.50 -8.86
N ASP A 352 6.58 7.30 -8.62
CA ASP A 352 7.18 5.99 -8.50
C ASP A 352 6.61 5.31 -7.24
N THR A 353 6.36 4.02 -7.37
CA THR A 353 5.61 3.25 -6.38
C THR A 353 6.44 2.06 -5.94
N ILE A 354 6.87 2.06 -4.68
CA ILE A 354 7.48 0.87 -4.08
C ILE A 354 6.38 -0.16 -3.82
N VAL A 355 6.47 -1.27 -4.53
CA VAL A 355 5.70 -2.49 -4.26
C VAL A 355 6.46 -3.28 -3.18
N TYR A 356 5.86 -3.43 -1.98
CA TYR A 356 6.41 -4.23 -0.88
C TYR A 356 5.75 -5.63 -0.80
N PRO A 357 6.47 -6.68 -0.35
CA PRO A 357 5.96 -8.04 -0.18
C PRO A 357 5.10 -8.13 1.09
N HIS A 358 4.05 -8.93 1.28
CA HIS A 358 3.26 -9.88 0.49
C HIS A 358 1.83 -9.72 1.04
N ALA A 359 0.81 -9.47 0.20
CA ALA A 359 -0.41 -10.23 0.44
C ALA A 359 -0.02 -11.70 0.26
N THR A 360 -0.48 -12.60 1.12
CA THR A 360 -0.22 -14.03 0.90
C THR A 360 -0.58 -14.37 -0.55
N VAL A 361 0.42 -14.71 -1.36
CA VAL A 361 0.20 -15.17 -2.72
C VAL A 361 -0.59 -16.46 -2.57
N LEU A 362 -1.86 -16.38 -2.91
CA LEU A 362 -2.73 -17.53 -2.90
C LEU A 362 -2.49 -18.29 -4.20
N VAL A 363 -2.42 -19.61 -4.09
CA VAL A 363 -2.35 -20.49 -5.23
C VAL A 363 -3.70 -21.17 -5.38
N GLN A 364 -4.38 -20.92 -6.49
CA GLN A 364 -5.45 -21.79 -6.94
C GLN A 364 -4.83 -22.93 -7.74
N LYS A 365 -4.96 -24.15 -7.24
CA LYS A 365 -4.71 -25.37 -8.00
C LYS A 365 -5.89 -25.64 -8.93
N ASP A 366 -5.65 -26.36 -10.02
CA ASP A 366 -6.66 -26.69 -11.05
C ASP A 366 -7.29 -25.42 -11.65
N ALA A 367 -6.45 -24.40 -11.88
CA ALA A 367 -6.85 -23.19 -12.57
C ALA A 367 -6.91 -23.41 -14.09
N PRO A 368 -7.84 -22.73 -14.80
CA PRO A 368 -7.81 -22.70 -16.24
C PRO A 368 -6.53 -22.02 -16.74
N TRP A 369 -6.14 -22.33 -17.97
CA TRP A 369 -4.92 -21.83 -18.58
C TRP A 369 -4.89 -20.30 -18.66
N GLY A 370 -6.04 -19.68 -18.91
CA GLY A 370 -6.15 -18.22 -18.97
C GLY A 370 -5.70 -17.56 -17.67
N LEU A 371 -6.16 -18.04 -16.52
CA LEU A 371 -5.70 -17.53 -15.22
C LEU A 371 -4.21 -17.81 -15.01
N SER A 372 -3.78 -19.03 -15.28
CA SER A 372 -2.38 -19.44 -15.06
C SER A 372 -1.40 -18.63 -15.92
N ARG A 373 -1.80 -18.28 -17.15
CA ARG A 373 -1.00 -17.47 -18.06
C ARG A 373 -0.90 -16.01 -17.61
N VAL A 374 -1.98 -15.46 -17.04
CA VAL A 374 -1.98 -14.12 -16.43
C VAL A 374 -1.05 -14.03 -15.22
N SER A 375 -0.81 -15.14 -14.50
CA SER A 375 0.15 -15.20 -13.39
C SER A 375 1.51 -15.78 -13.76
N SER A 376 1.84 -15.84 -15.05
CA SER A 376 3.12 -16.37 -15.53
C SER A 376 3.81 -15.33 -16.40
N ARG A 377 5.03 -14.93 -16.00
CA ARG A 377 5.86 -14.03 -16.82
C ARG A 377 6.36 -14.70 -18.10
N THR A 378 6.58 -16.02 -18.06
CA THR A 378 6.96 -16.85 -19.21
C THR A 378 5.75 -17.63 -19.74
N GLY A 379 5.89 -18.20 -20.94
CA GLY A 379 4.89 -19.12 -21.48
C GLY A 379 4.64 -20.33 -20.57
N LEU A 380 3.45 -20.93 -20.71
CA LEU A 380 3.09 -22.13 -19.95
C LEU A 380 3.96 -23.33 -20.36
N PRO A 381 4.20 -24.31 -19.47
CA PRO A 381 4.96 -25.51 -19.80
C PRO A 381 4.41 -26.23 -21.05
N THR A 382 5.30 -26.71 -21.92
CA THR A 382 4.92 -27.48 -23.10
C THR A 382 4.07 -28.70 -22.71
N GLY A 383 2.95 -28.92 -23.42
CA GLY A 383 2.00 -29.99 -23.10
C GLY A 383 0.99 -29.65 -22.00
N SER A 384 0.97 -28.39 -21.52
CA SER A 384 -0.09 -27.90 -20.63
C SER A 384 -1.48 -28.13 -21.22
N THR A 385 -2.42 -28.51 -20.36
CA THR A 385 -3.84 -28.68 -20.72
C THR A 385 -4.67 -27.55 -20.14
N ALA A 386 -5.85 -27.31 -20.71
CA ALA A 386 -6.65 -26.12 -20.43
C ALA A 386 -7.05 -25.92 -18.96
N ASP A 387 -7.11 -26.97 -18.11
CA ASP A 387 -7.77 -26.89 -16.79
C ASP A 387 -6.99 -27.54 -15.60
N LYS A 388 -5.67 -27.73 -15.69
CA LYS A 388 -4.86 -28.36 -14.61
C LYS A 388 -3.57 -27.60 -14.29
N LEU A 389 -3.68 -26.28 -14.15
CA LEU A 389 -2.54 -25.40 -13.94
C LEU A 389 -2.67 -24.63 -12.61
N ASN A 390 -1.64 -23.85 -12.28
CA ASN A 390 -1.62 -23.04 -11.07
C ASN A 390 -1.87 -21.57 -11.41
N TYR A 391 -2.76 -20.93 -10.65
CA TYR A 391 -2.93 -19.48 -10.69
C TYR A 391 -2.44 -18.85 -9.39
N ASN A 392 -1.42 -18.00 -9.51
CA ASN A 392 -0.85 -17.24 -8.39
C ASN A 392 -1.49 -15.86 -8.36
N PHE A 393 -2.10 -15.50 -7.23
CA PHE A 393 -2.78 -14.22 -7.09
C PHE A 393 -2.82 -13.74 -5.66
N GLU A 394 -2.85 -12.43 -5.48
CA GLU A 394 -3.14 -11.82 -4.21
C GLU A 394 -4.66 -11.63 -4.03
N ARG A 395 -5.17 -11.93 -2.84
CA ARG A 395 -6.57 -11.65 -2.50
C ARG A 395 -6.63 -10.62 -1.39
N LEU A 396 -6.62 -9.36 -1.79
CA LEU A 396 -6.86 -8.25 -0.89
C LEU A 396 -8.27 -7.68 -1.11
N PRO A 397 -9.09 -7.53 -0.05
CA PRO A 397 -10.22 -6.63 -0.14
C PRO A 397 -9.65 -5.21 -0.25
N SER A 398 -9.89 -4.53 -1.38
CA SER A 398 -9.66 -3.09 -1.37
C SER A 398 -10.64 -2.48 -0.36
N ALA A 399 -10.15 -1.62 0.54
CA ALA A 399 -10.99 -0.98 1.56
C ALA A 399 -12.17 -0.18 0.95
N ALA A 400 -12.08 0.15 -0.35
CA ALA A 400 -13.12 0.81 -1.13
C ALA A 400 -13.99 -0.14 -1.97
N GLY A 401 -13.58 -1.39 -2.22
CA GLY A 401 -14.10 -2.35 -3.20
C GLY A 401 -14.08 -1.86 -4.66
N VAL A 402 -13.75 -2.73 -5.62
CA VAL A 402 -13.78 -2.38 -7.06
C VAL A 402 -15.09 -2.85 -7.70
N ASP A 403 -15.77 -1.96 -8.42
CA ASP A 403 -16.98 -2.29 -9.19
C ASP A 403 -16.60 -2.48 -10.68
N VAL A 404 -16.94 -3.62 -11.27
CA VAL A 404 -16.78 -3.87 -12.71
C VAL A 404 -18.16 -3.93 -13.36
N TYR A 405 -18.43 -2.97 -14.24
CA TYR A 405 -19.65 -2.87 -15.03
C TYR A 405 -19.48 -3.71 -16.29
N VAL A 406 -20.30 -4.75 -16.43
CA VAL A 406 -20.28 -5.64 -17.59
C VAL A 406 -21.42 -5.20 -18.51
N LEU A 407 -21.07 -4.53 -19.61
CA LEU A 407 -22.01 -4.06 -20.64
C LEU A 407 -22.14 -5.15 -21.69
N ASP A 408 -23.20 -5.94 -21.61
CA ASP A 408 -23.32 -7.19 -22.37
C ASP A 408 -24.79 -7.66 -22.50
N THR A 409 -25.03 -8.96 -22.70
CA THR A 409 -26.33 -9.64 -22.70
C THR A 409 -26.98 -9.73 -21.31
N GLY A 410 -26.40 -9.07 -20.30
CA GLY A 410 -26.77 -9.21 -18.88
C GLY A 410 -25.80 -10.12 -18.13
N VAL A 411 -26.05 -10.38 -16.85
CA VAL A 411 -25.29 -11.35 -16.05
C VAL A 411 -26.26 -12.17 -15.23
N ASN A 412 -26.12 -13.49 -15.18
CA ASN A 412 -26.81 -14.32 -14.20
C ASN A 412 -26.19 -14.06 -12.81
N ILE A 413 -26.72 -13.05 -12.12
CA ILE A 413 -26.24 -12.62 -10.80
C ILE A 413 -26.43 -13.69 -9.71
N HIS A 414 -27.22 -14.73 -9.98
CA HIS A 414 -27.44 -15.86 -9.07
C HIS A 414 -26.48 -17.03 -9.32
N HIS A 415 -25.56 -16.90 -10.27
CA HIS A 415 -24.54 -17.92 -10.50
C HIS A 415 -23.67 -18.11 -9.24
N VAL A 416 -23.52 -19.37 -8.80
CA VAL A 416 -22.85 -19.73 -7.54
C VAL A 416 -21.41 -19.25 -7.47
N ASP A 417 -20.76 -19.10 -8.64
CA ASP A 417 -19.37 -18.64 -8.73
C ASP A 417 -19.18 -17.17 -8.32
N PHE A 418 -20.22 -16.34 -8.37
CA PHE A 418 -20.14 -14.96 -7.89
C PHE A 418 -20.24 -14.85 -6.38
N GLY A 419 -20.91 -15.80 -5.70
CA GLY A 419 -21.03 -15.82 -4.24
C GLY A 419 -21.61 -14.52 -3.65
N GLY A 420 -22.58 -13.92 -4.34
CA GLY A 420 -23.24 -12.66 -3.93
C GLY A 420 -22.52 -11.38 -4.35
N ARG A 421 -21.41 -11.47 -5.10
CA ARG A 421 -20.65 -10.29 -5.57
C ARG A 421 -21.16 -9.71 -6.89
N ALA A 422 -22.13 -10.35 -7.54
CA ALA A 422 -22.79 -9.84 -8.73
C ALA A 422 -24.15 -9.24 -8.36
N ARG A 423 -24.48 -8.09 -8.92
CA ARG A 423 -25.78 -7.42 -8.75
C ARG A 423 -26.31 -6.89 -10.07
N TRP A 424 -27.64 -6.79 -10.18
CA TRP A 424 -28.26 -6.14 -11.33
C TRP A 424 -28.03 -4.63 -11.26
N GLY A 425 -27.65 -4.04 -12.39
CA GLY A 425 -27.48 -2.60 -12.53
C GLY A 425 -28.66 -1.99 -13.27
N LYS A 426 -28.64 -2.11 -14.60
CA LYS A 426 -29.66 -1.52 -15.47
C LYS A 426 -29.77 -2.25 -16.81
N THR A 427 -30.97 -2.23 -17.38
CA THR A 427 -31.26 -2.71 -18.74
C THR A 427 -31.64 -1.55 -19.64
N PHE A 428 -31.08 -1.56 -20.85
CA PHE A 428 -31.38 -0.61 -21.93
C PHE A 428 -31.89 -1.37 -23.14
N GLY A 429 -33.00 -0.90 -23.71
CA GLY A 429 -33.74 -1.61 -24.77
C GLY A 429 -34.97 -2.38 -24.24
N PRO A 430 -35.75 -3.03 -25.12
CA PRO A 430 -36.97 -3.76 -24.75
C PRO A 430 -36.65 -5.16 -24.18
N TYR A 431 -35.63 -5.25 -23.32
CA TYR A 431 -35.13 -6.52 -22.80
C TYR A 431 -35.58 -6.77 -21.36
N ARG A 432 -35.53 -8.03 -20.94
CA ARG A 432 -35.78 -8.44 -19.55
C ARG A 432 -34.51 -8.36 -18.72
N ASP A 433 -34.68 -8.23 -17.40
CA ASP A 433 -33.60 -8.24 -16.41
C ASP A 433 -33.03 -9.65 -16.19
N GLN A 434 -32.45 -10.23 -17.24
CA GLN A 434 -31.85 -11.57 -17.25
C GLN A 434 -30.70 -11.66 -18.25
N ASP A 435 -29.85 -12.68 -18.11
CA ASP A 435 -28.91 -13.08 -19.16
C ASP A 435 -29.41 -14.33 -19.89
N GLY A 436 -30.24 -14.14 -20.92
CA GLY A 436 -30.75 -15.26 -21.72
C GLY A 436 -29.73 -15.82 -22.71
N HIS A 437 -28.66 -15.11 -23.01
CA HIS A 437 -27.60 -15.59 -23.90
C HIS A 437 -26.50 -16.38 -23.16
N GLY A 438 -26.13 -15.91 -21.97
CA GLY A 438 -25.03 -16.46 -21.17
C GLY A 438 -23.64 -15.91 -21.53
N HIS A 439 -23.54 -14.93 -22.44
CA HIS A 439 -22.26 -14.34 -22.81
C HIS A 439 -21.75 -13.42 -21.70
N GLY A 440 -22.58 -12.50 -21.22
CA GLY A 440 -22.18 -11.61 -20.14
C GLY A 440 -21.92 -12.34 -18.82
N THR A 441 -22.60 -13.46 -18.54
CA THR A 441 -22.26 -14.33 -17.38
C THR A 441 -20.86 -14.92 -17.50
N HIS A 442 -20.48 -15.40 -18.68
CA HIS A 442 -19.15 -15.97 -18.93
C HIS A 442 -18.06 -14.92 -18.76
N VAL A 443 -18.24 -13.75 -19.39
CA VAL A 443 -17.35 -12.59 -19.27
C VAL A 443 -17.22 -12.14 -17.82
N ALA A 444 -18.33 -11.97 -17.10
CA ALA A 444 -18.33 -11.61 -15.68
C ALA A 444 -17.60 -12.64 -14.80
N GLY A 445 -17.75 -13.94 -15.12
CA GLY A 445 -17.03 -15.03 -14.48
C GLY A 445 -15.52 -14.93 -14.65
N THR A 446 -15.05 -14.53 -15.83
CA THR A 446 -13.62 -14.32 -16.13
C THR A 446 -13.05 -13.09 -15.40
N VAL A 447 -13.87 -12.04 -15.22
CA VAL A 447 -13.47 -10.87 -14.43
C VAL A 447 -13.33 -11.22 -12.95
N ALA A 448 -14.39 -11.75 -12.33
CA ALA A 448 -14.50 -11.81 -10.86
C ALA A 448 -15.09 -13.11 -10.30
N GLY A 449 -15.22 -14.16 -11.09
CA GLY A 449 -15.64 -15.47 -10.61
C GLY A 449 -14.76 -16.03 -9.49
N LYS A 450 -15.32 -16.81 -8.57
CA LYS A 450 -14.53 -17.48 -7.51
C LYS A 450 -13.56 -18.48 -8.12
N ARG A 451 -14.00 -19.27 -9.10
CA ARG A 451 -13.21 -20.29 -9.78
C ARG A 451 -12.42 -19.73 -10.96
N TRP A 452 -13.05 -18.92 -11.80
CA TRP A 452 -12.48 -18.50 -13.09
C TRP A 452 -12.07 -17.02 -13.16
N GLY A 453 -12.33 -16.25 -12.10
CA GLY A 453 -12.04 -14.81 -12.08
C GLY A 453 -10.58 -14.48 -11.82
N VAL A 454 -10.08 -13.47 -12.54
CA VAL A 454 -8.79 -12.81 -12.27
C VAL A 454 -8.88 -12.01 -10.96
N ALA A 455 -9.86 -11.11 -10.82
CA ALA A 455 -10.08 -10.32 -9.60
C ALA A 455 -11.14 -10.96 -8.70
N LYS A 456 -10.75 -12.02 -7.97
CA LYS A 456 -11.65 -12.81 -7.10
C LYS A 456 -12.28 -12.05 -5.91
N ALA A 457 -11.96 -10.76 -5.73
CA ALA A 457 -12.55 -9.89 -4.73
C ALA A 457 -13.42 -8.76 -5.33
N ALA A 458 -13.42 -8.58 -6.64
CA ALA A 458 -14.19 -7.52 -7.31
C ALA A 458 -15.70 -7.82 -7.27
N SER A 459 -16.50 -6.75 -7.42
CA SER A 459 -17.96 -6.78 -7.52
C SER A 459 -18.40 -6.59 -8.98
N ILE A 460 -19.35 -7.39 -9.46
CA ILE A 460 -19.90 -7.29 -10.82
C ILE A 460 -21.20 -6.49 -10.79
N VAL A 461 -21.35 -5.58 -11.76
CA VAL A 461 -22.58 -4.83 -12.01
C VAL A 461 -23.07 -5.17 -13.42
N ALA A 462 -24.23 -5.84 -13.50
CA ALA A 462 -24.81 -6.22 -14.79
C ALA A 462 -25.43 -5.01 -15.48
N VAL A 463 -24.99 -4.69 -16.70
CA VAL A 463 -25.58 -3.65 -17.55
C VAL A 463 -25.99 -4.30 -18.87
N LYS A 464 -27.29 -4.56 -19.05
CA LYS A 464 -27.78 -5.22 -20.26
C LYS A 464 -27.98 -4.20 -21.37
N VAL A 465 -27.23 -4.36 -22.44
CA VAL A 465 -27.29 -3.54 -23.66
C VAL A 465 -27.42 -4.39 -24.93
N LEU A 466 -27.34 -5.72 -24.79
CA LEU A 466 -27.52 -6.71 -25.85
C LEU A 466 -28.71 -7.63 -25.54
N SER A 467 -29.38 -8.07 -26.59
CA SER A 467 -30.49 -9.03 -26.54
C SER A 467 -30.06 -10.42 -26.09
N ASP A 468 -31.02 -11.32 -25.88
CA ASP A 468 -30.73 -12.72 -25.53
C ASP A 468 -30.20 -13.53 -26.74
N GLU A 469 -30.28 -12.96 -27.94
CA GLU A 469 -29.74 -13.48 -29.19
C GLU A 469 -28.33 -12.94 -29.49
N GLY A 470 -27.85 -11.94 -28.74
CA GLY A 470 -26.49 -11.37 -28.86
C GLY A 470 -26.39 -9.96 -29.46
N PRO A 471 -27.18 -9.55 -30.46
CA PRO A 471 -27.16 -8.19 -30.99
C PRO A 471 -27.79 -7.16 -30.04
N GLY A 472 -27.38 -5.89 -30.15
CA GLY A 472 -28.01 -4.76 -29.45
C GLY A 472 -27.83 -3.45 -30.22
N LYS A 473 -28.66 -2.45 -29.92
CA LYS A 473 -28.58 -1.15 -30.59
C LYS A 473 -27.44 -0.33 -30.01
N THR A 474 -26.71 0.40 -30.85
CA THR A 474 -25.68 1.36 -30.40
C THR A 474 -26.24 2.38 -29.41
N SER A 475 -27.49 2.81 -29.57
CA SER A 475 -28.17 3.72 -28.61
C SER A 475 -28.25 3.14 -27.20
N ASP A 476 -28.52 1.84 -27.08
CA ASP A 476 -28.63 1.14 -25.80
C ASP A 476 -27.24 0.98 -25.16
N ILE A 477 -26.22 0.72 -25.98
CA ILE A 477 -24.81 0.67 -25.56
C ILE A 477 -24.35 2.03 -25.02
N VAL A 478 -24.59 3.12 -25.76
CA VAL A 478 -24.23 4.49 -25.35
C VAL A 478 -24.95 4.90 -24.06
N ALA A 479 -26.22 4.55 -23.92
CA ALA A 479 -26.98 4.77 -22.68
C ALA A 479 -26.40 3.97 -21.50
N GLY A 480 -26.02 2.71 -21.74
CA GLY A 480 -25.34 1.85 -20.77
C GLY A 480 -24.02 2.44 -20.27
N ILE A 481 -23.16 2.92 -21.18
CA ILE A 481 -21.89 3.58 -20.82
C ILE A 481 -22.17 4.81 -19.96
N THR A 482 -23.09 5.66 -20.39
CA THR A 482 -23.43 6.91 -19.70
C THR A 482 -23.93 6.63 -18.28
N TRP A 483 -24.79 5.62 -18.11
CA TRP A 483 -25.30 5.22 -16.81
C TRP A 483 -24.21 4.63 -15.91
N ALA A 484 -23.33 3.77 -16.45
CA ALA A 484 -22.24 3.18 -15.69
C ALA A 484 -21.28 4.27 -15.15
N VAL A 485 -20.97 5.29 -15.96
CA VAL A 485 -20.16 6.44 -15.53
C VAL A 485 -20.85 7.23 -14.42
N ALA A 486 -22.15 7.51 -14.57
CA ALA A 486 -22.91 8.23 -13.54
C ALA A 486 -22.96 7.45 -12.22
N GLU A 487 -23.17 6.13 -12.28
CA GLU A 487 -23.20 5.26 -11.11
C GLU A 487 -21.82 5.13 -10.44
N ALA A 488 -20.75 5.00 -11.23
CA ALA A 488 -19.37 5.00 -10.75
C ALA A 488 -19.04 6.30 -9.98
N LYS A 489 -19.40 7.45 -10.56
CA LYS A 489 -19.23 8.76 -9.93
C LYS A 489 -20.04 8.89 -8.64
N ARG A 490 -21.32 8.48 -8.67
CA ARG A 490 -22.22 8.53 -7.51
C ARG A 490 -21.70 7.72 -6.33
N LYS A 491 -21.14 6.54 -6.59
CA LYS A 491 -20.57 5.67 -5.55
C LYS A 491 -19.18 6.07 -5.10
N GLY A 492 -18.43 6.80 -5.93
CA GLY A 492 -17.04 7.16 -5.67
C GLY A 492 -16.09 5.97 -5.58
N ARG A 493 -16.49 4.77 -6.04
CA ARG A 493 -15.67 3.54 -5.99
C ARG A 493 -14.78 3.43 -7.22
N PRO A 494 -13.58 2.82 -7.12
CA PRO A 494 -12.79 2.47 -8.30
C PRO A 494 -13.64 1.59 -9.23
N SER A 495 -13.67 1.93 -10.52
CA SER A 495 -14.65 1.38 -11.45
C SER A 495 -14.04 1.04 -12.80
N VAL A 496 -14.41 -0.12 -13.34
CA VAL A 496 -13.99 -0.60 -14.67
C VAL A 496 -15.24 -0.91 -15.49
N ILE A 497 -15.27 -0.53 -16.76
CA ILE A 497 -16.29 -0.93 -17.73
C ILE A 497 -15.64 -1.97 -18.64
N ASN A 498 -16.21 -3.18 -18.66
CA ASN A 498 -15.86 -4.20 -19.63
C ASN A 498 -16.90 -4.21 -20.76
N MET A 499 -16.43 -4.01 -21.99
CA MET A 499 -17.22 -4.07 -23.22
C MET A 499 -16.69 -5.18 -24.12
N SER A 500 -17.17 -6.40 -23.89
CA SER A 500 -16.87 -7.58 -24.73
C SER A 500 -17.75 -7.62 -25.98
N LEU A 501 -17.89 -6.47 -26.64
CA LEU A 501 -18.77 -6.23 -27.77
C LEU A 501 -18.06 -5.36 -28.82
N GLY A 502 -18.59 -5.38 -30.03
CA GLY A 502 -18.08 -4.52 -31.09
C GLY A 502 -19.05 -4.43 -32.26
N SER A 503 -18.77 -3.47 -33.14
CA SER A 503 -19.44 -3.29 -34.42
C SER A 503 -18.47 -2.74 -35.44
N SER A 504 -18.94 -2.52 -36.67
CA SER A 504 -18.32 -1.55 -37.56
C SER A 504 -18.12 -0.21 -36.86
N ALA A 505 -17.14 0.56 -37.32
CA ALA A 505 -16.98 2.00 -37.09
C ALA A 505 -18.26 2.74 -36.64
N ASN A 506 -18.28 3.30 -35.43
CA ASN A 506 -19.41 4.06 -34.89
C ASN A 506 -18.98 5.21 -33.95
N ASP A 507 -19.13 6.46 -34.43
CA ASP A 507 -18.66 7.66 -33.72
C ASP A 507 -19.45 7.97 -32.44
N ALA A 508 -20.71 7.53 -32.34
CA ALA A 508 -21.51 7.76 -31.14
C ALA A 508 -21.02 6.90 -29.97
N MET A 509 -20.74 5.62 -30.26
CA MET A 509 -20.14 4.70 -29.30
C MET A 509 -18.74 5.14 -28.89
N ASP A 510 -17.91 5.55 -29.85
CA ASP A 510 -16.55 6.02 -29.57
C ASP A 510 -16.53 7.23 -28.64
N ARG A 511 -17.37 8.24 -28.93
CA ARG A 511 -17.49 9.43 -28.08
C ARG A 511 -17.97 9.10 -26.67
N ALA A 512 -18.84 8.10 -26.52
CA ALA A 512 -19.28 7.64 -25.21
C ALA A 512 -18.12 7.00 -24.42
N VAL A 513 -17.30 6.18 -25.07
CA VAL A 513 -16.10 5.59 -24.46
C VAL A 513 -15.08 6.66 -24.07
N ILE A 514 -14.78 7.61 -24.97
CA ILE A 514 -13.87 8.73 -24.68
C ILE A 514 -14.34 9.51 -23.44
N LYS A 515 -15.65 9.80 -23.36
CA LYS A 515 -16.23 10.50 -22.21
C LYS A 515 -16.15 9.68 -20.92
N ALA A 516 -16.30 8.36 -20.99
CA ALA A 516 -16.17 7.49 -19.82
C ALA A 516 -14.74 7.49 -19.28
N VAL A 517 -13.74 7.39 -20.17
CA VAL A 517 -12.33 7.46 -19.79
C VAL A 517 -11.97 8.84 -19.22
N ALA A 518 -12.43 9.91 -19.86
CA ALA A 518 -12.24 11.28 -19.37
C ALA A 518 -12.90 11.52 -17.99
N ALA A 519 -13.95 10.78 -17.66
CA ALA A 519 -14.58 10.80 -16.33
C ALA A 519 -13.82 9.97 -15.27
N GLY A 520 -12.65 9.40 -15.62
CA GLY A 520 -11.80 8.61 -14.73
C GLY A 520 -12.24 7.15 -14.57
N VAL A 521 -13.11 6.66 -15.44
CA VAL A 521 -13.54 5.24 -15.46
C VAL A 521 -12.66 4.47 -16.43
N HIS A 522 -12.08 3.34 -15.99
CA HIS A 522 -11.29 2.49 -16.89
C HIS A 522 -12.25 1.80 -17.87
N VAL A 523 -11.95 1.81 -19.17
CA VAL A 523 -12.77 1.12 -20.19
C VAL A 523 -11.91 0.11 -20.94
N VAL A 524 -12.33 -1.15 -20.92
CA VAL A 524 -11.69 -2.26 -21.61
C VAL A 524 -12.61 -2.76 -22.70
N VAL A 525 -12.06 -2.92 -23.91
CA VAL A 525 -12.82 -3.27 -25.11
C VAL A 525 -12.17 -4.45 -25.83
N SER A 526 -12.99 -5.30 -26.44
CA SER A 526 -12.50 -6.36 -27.32
C SER A 526 -12.01 -5.79 -28.65
N ALA A 527 -10.87 -6.28 -29.16
CA ALA A 527 -10.36 -5.85 -30.48
C ALA A 527 -11.29 -6.22 -31.65
N GLY A 528 -12.07 -7.29 -31.52
CA GLY A 528 -12.93 -7.85 -32.56
C GLY A 528 -12.41 -9.20 -33.09
N ASN A 529 -13.27 -9.94 -33.79
CA ASN A 529 -13.06 -11.36 -34.11
C ASN A 529 -13.02 -11.63 -35.63
N ASP A 530 -12.82 -10.59 -36.44
CA ASP A 530 -12.95 -10.65 -37.90
C ASP A 530 -11.60 -10.82 -38.62
N ASN A 531 -10.50 -10.97 -37.86
CA ASN A 531 -9.13 -11.00 -38.37
C ASN A 531 -8.81 -9.78 -39.28
N VAL A 532 -9.21 -8.58 -38.83
CA VAL A 532 -8.94 -7.30 -39.52
C VAL A 532 -8.18 -6.33 -38.60
N ASP A 533 -7.74 -5.20 -39.16
CA ASP A 533 -7.18 -4.11 -38.37
C ASP A 533 -8.25 -3.47 -37.46
N ALA A 534 -7.96 -3.41 -36.15
CA ALA A 534 -8.84 -2.89 -35.11
C ALA A 534 -9.25 -1.43 -35.32
N ARG A 535 -8.53 -0.66 -36.16
CA ARG A 535 -8.92 0.71 -36.56
C ARG A 535 -10.27 0.78 -37.28
N ASN A 536 -10.74 -0.33 -37.84
CA ASN A 536 -11.97 -0.39 -38.62
C ASN A 536 -13.21 -0.75 -37.78
N THR A 537 -13.03 -1.09 -36.51
CA THR A 537 -14.12 -1.52 -35.62
C THR A 537 -14.25 -0.59 -34.41
N SER A 538 -15.48 -0.45 -33.90
CA SER A 538 -15.76 0.31 -32.69
C SER A 538 -16.26 -0.62 -31.59
N PRO A 539 -15.90 -0.38 -30.32
CA PRO A 539 -15.06 0.72 -29.83
C PRO A 539 -13.54 0.49 -29.90
N ALA A 540 -13.06 -0.59 -30.53
CA ALA A 540 -11.63 -0.95 -30.59
C ALA A 540 -10.72 0.16 -31.16
N ARG A 541 -11.24 0.98 -32.08
CA ARG A 541 -10.51 2.12 -32.66
C ARG A 541 -10.35 3.34 -31.75
N VAL A 542 -10.87 3.31 -30.51
CA VAL A 542 -10.78 4.42 -29.56
C VAL A 542 -9.44 4.38 -28.82
N PRO A 543 -8.49 5.31 -29.05
CA PRO A 543 -7.13 5.18 -28.52
C PRO A 543 -7.00 5.31 -26.99
N VAL A 544 -8.01 5.89 -26.34
CA VAL A 544 -8.03 6.08 -24.88
C VAL A 544 -8.68 4.91 -24.13
N ALA A 545 -9.30 3.97 -24.84
CA ALA A 545 -9.73 2.69 -24.28
C ALA A 545 -8.55 1.72 -24.21
N ILE A 546 -8.68 0.64 -23.46
CA ILE A 546 -7.71 -0.47 -23.50
C ILE A 546 -8.27 -1.54 -24.42
N THR A 547 -7.71 -1.63 -25.62
CA THR A 547 -8.16 -2.57 -26.66
C THR A 547 -7.39 -3.88 -26.58
N VAL A 548 -8.12 -4.99 -26.41
CA VAL A 548 -7.54 -6.29 -26.06
C VAL A 548 -7.67 -7.31 -27.18
N GLY A 549 -6.51 -7.80 -27.65
CA GLY A 549 -6.42 -8.94 -28.58
C GLY A 549 -6.45 -10.29 -27.86
N ALA A 550 -6.80 -11.35 -28.59
CA ALA A 550 -6.90 -12.71 -28.06
C ALA A 550 -5.72 -13.59 -28.47
N THR A 551 -5.21 -14.36 -27.51
CA THR A 551 -4.21 -15.43 -27.73
C THR A 551 -4.78 -16.81 -27.39
N ASN A 552 -4.11 -17.84 -27.90
CA ASN A 552 -4.34 -19.22 -27.51
C ASN A 552 -3.31 -19.69 -26.47
N ILE A 553 -3.49 -20.90 -25.93
CA ILE A 553 -2.62 -21.49 -24.89
C ILE A 553 -1.15 -21.62 -25.32
N LYS A 554 -0.86 -21.54 -26.62
CA LYS A 554 0.47 -21.63 -27.20
C LYS A 554 1.13 -20.25 -27.31
N ASP A 555 0.56 -19.20 -26.75
CA ASP A 555 1.03 -17.81 -26.89
C ASP A 555 1.04 -17.36 -28.37
N GLU A 556 0.13 -17.87 -29.20
CA GLU A 556 -0.08 -17.38 -30.57
C GLU A 556 -1.31 -16.47 -30.61
N ARG A 557 -1.31 -15.45 -31.48
CA ARG A 557 -2.55 -14.73 -31.79
C ARG A 557 -3.62 -15.73 -32.23
N TRP A 558 -4.81 -15.65 -31.62
CA TRP A 558 -5.91 -16.53 -31.99
C TRP A 558 -6.37 -16.22 -33.41
N VAL A 559 -6.21 -17.18 -34.32
CA VAL A 559 -6.64 -17.10 -35.72
C VAL A 559 -7.25 -18.46 -36.09
N TRP A 560 -8.48 -18.44 -36.57
CA TRP A 560 -9.18 -19.64 -37.03
C TRP A 560 -9.17 -19.73 -38.57
N SER A 561 -9.38 -18.60 -39.25
CA SER A 561 -9.35 -18.51 -40.71
C SER A 561 -8.90 -17.12 -41.15
N SER A 562 -8.84 -16.88 -42.47
CA SER A 562 -8.57 -15.56 -43.02
C SER A 562 -9.62 -14.50 -42.65
N THR A 563 -10.82 -14.91 -42.25
CA THR A 563 -11.96 -14.04 -41.91
C THR A 563 -12.43 -14.19 -40.46
N SER A 564 -11.72 -14.97 -39.64
CA SER A 564 -12.08 -15.23 -38.25
C SER A 564 -10.84 -15.37 -37.39
N GLY A 565 -10.73 -14.51 -36.38
CA GLY A 565 -9.58 -14.42 -35.50
C GLY A 565 -9.49 -13.07 -34.80
N SER A 566 -8.62 -12.96 -33.81
CA SER A 566 -8.37 -11.69 -33.11
C SER A 566 -8.01 -10.61 -34.12
N ASN A 567 -8.69 -9.47 -34.05
CA ASN A 567 -8.22 -8.28 -34.75
C ASN A 567 -6.81 -7.89 -34.27
N PHE A 568 -6.13 -7.09 -35.09
CA PHE A 568 -4.73 -6.73 -34.94
C PHE A 568 -4.49 -5.25 -35.29
N GLY A 569 -3.24 -4.81 -35.31
CA GLY A 569 -2.81 -3.47 -35.70
C GLY A 569 -2.48 -2.58 -34.50
N LYS A 570 -2.06 -1.35 -34.80
CA LYS A 570 -1.51 -0.38 -33.83
C LYS A 570 -2.44 0.00 -32.68
N LEU A 571 -3.75 -0.20 -32.85
CA LEU A 571 -4.75 0.12 -31.83
C LEU A 571 -5.07 -1.06 -30.92
N VAL A 572 -4.44 -2.22 -31.09
CA VAL A 572 -4.41 -3.25 -30.06
C VAL A 572 -3.34 -2.88 -29.04
N ASP A 573 -3.76 -2.59 -27.81
CA ASP A 573 -2.86 -2.19 -26.74
C ASP A 573 -2.09 -3.37 -26.17
N ILE A 574 -2.78 -4.49 -25.99
CA ILE A 574 -2.25 -5.67 -25.30
C ILE A 574 -3.05 -6.92 -25.65
N PHE A 575 -2.44 -8.09 -25.49
CA PHE A 575 -3.09 -9.38 -25.64
C PHE A 575 -3.42 -10.04 -24.30
N ALA A 576 -4.46 -10.87 -24.31
CA ALA A 576 -4.86 -11.70 -23.19
C ALA A 576 -5.42 -13.06 -23.66
N PRO A 577 -5.54 -14.05 -22.75
CA PRO A 577 -6.10 -15.36 -23.07
C PRO A 577 -7.52 -15.24 -23.63
N GLY A 578 -7.75 -15.74 -24.84
CA GLY A 578 -9.05 -15.61 -25.52
C GLY A 578 -9.53 -16.86 -26.25
N ASP A 579 -8.72 -17.92 -26.36
CA ASP A 579 -9.12 -19.18 -26.98
C ASP A 579 -9.42 -20.27 -25.96
N GLU A 580 -10.56 -20.95 -26.10
CA GLU A 580 -11.00 -22.04 -25.21
C GLU A 580 -10.97 -21.63 -23.73
N ILE A 581 -11.61 -20.50 -23.40
CA ILE A 581 -11.65 -19.96 -22.04
C ILE A 581 -12.82 -20.56 -21.27
N THR A 582 -12.51 -21.34 -20.22
CA THR A 582 -13.47 -21.88 -19.26
C THR A 582 -13.93 -20.81 -18.26
N SER A 583 -15.25 -20.61 -18.13
CA SER A 583 -15.85 -19.68 -17.16
C SER A 583 -17.30 -20.08 -16.79
N ALA A 584 -17.97 -19.22 -16.01
CA ALA A 584 -19.35 -19.39 -15.58
C ALA A 584 -20.33 -19.50 -16.77
N GLY A 585 -21.25 -20.45 -16.70
CA GLY A 585 -22.27 -20.69 -17.72
C GLY A 585 -23.60 -19.98 -17.42
N LYS A 586 -24.56 -20.09 -18.35
CA LYS A 586 -25.87 -19.42 -18.24
C LYS A 586 -26.69 -19.84 -17.01
N THR A 587 -26.67 -21.12 -16.64
CA THR A 587 -27.43 -21.65 -15.49
C THR A 587 -26.69 -21.37 -14.18
N ASN A 588 -27.37 -21.41 -13.02
CA ASN A 588 -26.76 -21.01 -11.73
C ASN A 588 -25.49 -21.77 -11.34
N THR A 589 -25.25 -22.96 -11.91
CA THR A 589 -24.08 -23.81 -11.65
C THR A 589 -23.33 -24.15 -12.94
N GLY A 590 -23.73 -23.58 -14.07
CA GLY A 590 -23.23 -23.94 -15.39
C GLY A 590 -21.75 -23.61 -15.56
N VAL A 591 -21.11 -24.33 -16.47
CA VAL A 591 -19.76 -24.03 -16.95
C VAL A 591 -19.85 -23.89 -18.46
N ALA A 592 -19.12 -22.94 -19.03
CA ALA A 592 -19.04 -22.78 -20.47
C ALA A 592 -17.61 -22.49 -20.90
N VAL A 593 -17.25 -23.02 -22.07
CA VAL A 593 -15.99 -22.72 -22.77
C VAL A 593 -16.35 -21.85 -23.97
N LYS A 594 -15.67 -20.71 -24.12
CA LYS A 594 -15.89 -19.77 -25.23
C LYS A 594 -14.56 -19.25 -25.75
N THR A 595 -14.58 -18.83 -27.01
CA THR A 595 -13.43 -18.29 -27.73
C THR A 595 -13.78 -16.91 -28.30
N GLY A 596 -12.83 -15.99 -28.22
CA GLY A 596 -12.89 -14.67 -28.85
C GLY A 596 -12.18 -13.58 -28.05
N THR A 597 -12.01 -12.42 -28.67
CA THR A 597 -11.53 -11.21 -27.96
C THR A 597 -12.48 -10.76 -26.86
N SER A 598 -13.75 -11.17 -26.94
CA SER A 598 -14.74 -11.06 -25.86
C SER A 598 -14.36 -11.82 -24.57
N MET A 599 -13.51 -12.86 -24.67
CA MET A 599 -12.97 -13.59 -23.53
C MET A 599 -11.60 -13.06 -23.09
N ALA A 600 -10.86 -12.40 -23.99
CA ALA A 600 -9.60 -11.73 -23.69
C ALA A 600 -9.82 -10.44 -22.86
N ALA A 601 -10.74 -9.58 -23.31
CA ALA A 601 -11.10 -8.32 -22.63
C ALA A 601 -11.38 -8.48 -21.11
N PRO A 602 -12.19 -9.44 -20.62
CA PRO A 602 -12.47 -9.58 -19.19
C PRO A 602 -11.27 -10.01 -18.36
N HIS A 603 -10.25 -10.67 -18.93
CA HIS A 603 -9.00 -10.90 -18.20
C HIS A 603 -8.30 -9.58 -17.88
N VAL A 604 -8.29 -8.62 -18.81
CA VAL A 604 -7.72 -7.28 -18.59
C VAL A 604 -8.59 -6.45 -17.66
N ALA A 605 -9.92 -6.48 -17.79
CA ALA A 605 -10.80 -5.80 -16.84
C ALA A 605 -10.64 -6.36 -15.41
N GLY A 606 -10.45 -7.68 -15.29
CA GLY A 606 -10.08 -8.34 -14.06
C GLY A 606 -8.69 -7.92 -13.56
N LEU A 607 -7.68 -7.83 -14.42
CA LEU A 607 -6.34 -7.36 -14.05
C LEU A 607 -6.36 -5.92 -13.54
N ILE A 608 -7.10 -5.01 -14.19
CA ILE A 608 -7.28 -3.64 -13.70
C ILE A 608 -7.92 -3.66 -12.31
N ALA A 609 -8.98 -4.44 -12.11
CA ALA A 609 -9.63 -4.54 -10.81
C ALA A 609 -8.72 -5.14 -9.73
N TYR A 610 -7.84 -6.08 -10.11
CA TYR A 610 -6.80 -6.64 -9.26
C TYR A 610 -5.78 -5.57 -8.87
N LEU A 611 -5.18 -4.86 -9.84
CA LEU A 611 -4.18 -3.82 -9.60
C LEU A 611 -4.75 -2.64 -8.81
N LEU A 612 -6.00 -2.23 -9.05
CA LEU A 612 -6.67 -1.21 -8.24
C LEU A 612 -6.84 -1.65 -6.78
N ALA A 613 -6.96 -2.95 -6.53
CA ALA A 613 -7.11 -3.50 -5.19
C ALA A 613 -5.77 -3.68 -4.46
N THR A 614 -4.70 -4.05 -5.18
CA THR A 614 -3.39 -4.32 -4.61
C THR A 614 -2.48 -3.09 -4.58
N GLU A 615 -2.59 -2.19 -5.55
CA GLU A 615 -1.71 -1.02 -5.72
C GLU A 615 -2.42 0.33 -5.46
N GLY A 616 -3.74 0.33 -5.31
CA GLY A 616 -4.53 1.55 -5.07
C GLY A 616 -5.04 2.24 -6.34
N ARG A 617 -5.67 3.41 -6.17
CA ARG A 617 -6.35 4.12 -7.27
C ARG A 617 -5.36 4.72 -8.25
N ARG A 618 -5.59 4.50 -9.55
CA ARG A 618 -4.84 5.12 -10.65
C ARG A 618 -5.82 5.72 -11.67
N THR A 619 -5.37 6.69 -12.45
CA THR A 619 -6.12 7.18 -13.62
C THR A 619 -6.13 6.13 -14.73
N PRO A 620 -7.04 6.22 -15.72
CA PRO A 620 -7.04 5.30 -16.86
C PRO A 620 -5.70 5.24 -17.62
N SER A 621 -5.08 6.39 -17.90
CA SER A 621 -3.77 6.46 -18.57
C SER A 621 -2.68 5.75 -17.75
N ASN A 622 -2.60 6.03 -16.45
CA ASN A 622 -1.57 5.46 -15.58
C ASN A 622 -1.79 3.96 -15.35
N MET A 623 -3.03 3.49 -15.40
CA MET A 623 -3.35 2.06 -15.34
C MET A 623 -2.89 1.33 -16.62
N LEU A 624 -3.11 1.91 -17.80
CA LEU A 624 -2.61 1.32 -19.05
C LEU A 624 -1.08 1.26 -19.05
N ALA A 625 -0.41 2.36 -18.66
CA ALA A 625 1.05 2.39 -18.53
C ALA A 625 1.54 1.32 -17.55
N ARG A 626 0.86 1.14 -16.41
CA ARG A 626 1.19 0.10 -15.42
C ARG A 626 1.04 -1.31 -15.98
N ILE A 627 -0.04 -1.57 -16.72
CA ILE A 627 -0.26 -2.87 -17.36
C ILE A 627 0.85 -3.17 -18.38
N LYS A 628 1.21 -2.18 -19.22
CA LYS A 628 2.30 -2.31 -20.20
C LYS A 628 3.66 -2.51 -19.53
N TYR A 629 3.92 -1.83 -18.43
CA TYR A 629 5.14 -2.02 -17.64
C TYR A 629 5.29 -3.45 -17.10
N LEU A 630 4.17 -4.07 -16.70
CA LEU A 630 4.17 -5.46 -16.24
C LEU A 630 4.25 -6.45 -17.40
N ALA A 631 3.68 -6.12 -18.55
CA ALA A 631 3.55 -7.04 -19.67
C ALA A 631 4.90 -7.60 -20.14
N PRO A 632 5.05 -8.94 -20.23
CA PRO A 632 6.17 -9.52 -20.95
C PRO A 632 6.06 -9.15 -22.43
N ASP A 633 7.11 -8.51 -22.95
CA ASP A 633 7.22 -8.10 -24.35
C ASP A 633 7.93 -9.18 -25.18
N GLY A 634 7.52 -9.31 -26.44
CA GLY A 634 8.12 -10.23 -27.42
C GLY A 634 7.87 -11.71 -27.14
N VAL A 635 6.95 -12.05 -26.23
CA VAL A 635 6.69 -13.44 -25.82
C VAL A 635 5.67 -14.16 -26.69
N LEU A 636 4.88 -13.44 -27.48
CA LEU A 636 3.84 -14.00 -28.34
C LEU A 636 4.37 -14.30 -29.73
N ARG A 637 3.75 -15.29 -30.37
CA ARG A 637 4.04 -15.76 -31.72
C ARG A 637 2.91 -15.36 -32.66
N SER A 638 3.22 -15.27 -33.96
CA SER A 638 2.23 -14.95 -35.00
C SER A 638 1.54 -13.58 -34.81
N ILE A 639 2.25 -12.64 -34.18
CA ILE A 639 1.82 -11.24 -34.07
C ILE A 639 2.26 -10.47 -35.32
N PRO A 640 1.36 -9.79 -36.04
CA PRO A 640 1.73 -8.91 -37.15
C PRO A 640 2.70 -7.81 -36.69
N SER A 641 3.64 -7.41 -37.54
CA SER A 641 4.73 -6.48 -37.17
C SER A 641 4.27 -5.08 -36.77
N ASP A 642 3.07 -4.67 -37.15
CA ASP A 642 2.45 -3.39 -36.79
C ASP A 642 1.57 -3.47 -35.53
N THR A 643 1.60 -4.61 -34.84
CA THR A 643 0.81 -4.90 -33.63
C THR A 643 1.75 -5.12 -32.45
N ARG A 644 1.43 -4.55 -31.29
CA ARG A 644 2.26 -4.72 -30.07
C ARG A 644 2.29 -6.18 -29.63
N ASN A 645 3.47 -6.67 -29.23
CA ASN A 645 3.68 -8.05 -28.79
C ASN A 645 3.76 -8.12 -27.25
N GLU A 646 2.69 -7.68 -26.60
CA GLU A 646 2.63 -7.56 -25.14
C GLU A 646 1.53 -8.48 -24.60
N MET A 647 1.85 -9.34 -23.62
CA MET A 647 0.89 -10.21 -22.95
C MET A 647 0.59 -9.71 -21.53
N ILE A 648 -0.65 -9.79 -21.07
CA ILE A 648 -0.98 -9.34 -19.70
C ILE A 648 -0.30 -10.21 -18.63
N TRP A 649 0.17 -9.57 -17.55
CA TRP A 649 0.74 -10.23 -16.37
C TRP A 649 0.34 -9.50 -15.09
N ASN A 650 0.06 -10.25 -14.03
CA ASN A 650 -0.38 -9.71 -12.73
C ASN A 650 0.75 -9.38 -11.74
N GLY A 651 2.01 -9.50 -12.16
CA GLY A 651 3.17 -9.17 -11.33
C GLY A 651 3.65 -10.29 -10.40
N GLN A 652 3.14 -11.51 -10.54
CA GLN A 652 3.47 -12.67 -9.69
C GLN A 652 4.50 -13.62 -10.31
#